data_AF-A0A257WNR2-F1
#
_entry.id   AF-A0A257WNR2-F1
#
_cell.length_a   1.000
_cell.length_b   1.000
_cell.length_c   1.000
_cell.angle_alpha   90.00
_cell.angle_beta   90.00
_cell.angle_gamma   90.00
#
_symmetry.space_group_name_H-M   'P 1'
#
loop_
_entity.id
_entity.type
_entity.pdbx_description
1 polymer ?
#
loop_
_entity_poly.entity_id
_entity_poly.type
_entity_poly.pdbx_seq_one_letter_code
_entity_poly.pdbx_strand_id
1 'polypeptide(L)'
;MTVLDERIAIVGVGGVFPGAQNLAAFWQNIAAGVDVGRHVPAGRWALTAEQAYVAGGPQPDQVYSTWGCFIENLVPSWDGLCLDPDDVRGFDPLFTIGLNVAAMAWQDARAPQVDANRAGVIFGHIVLPTESTSGLARDVLLKSFASQLLHDRAPEWRGSGWSPENWHAAGLPAALLAKALGFRGPAYTLDAACASSLYALKLACDELRANRADVMVAGGLSRPDCQYTQMGFSQLQALSKRGRCAPLSAEADGLVVGEGAGLFVLKRLSDALRDNDHIYATIAGIGLSNDRGANLLAPRSEGQLRAMRAAYRQADWQPGDVDLIECHATGTPVGDAVELDSLHALWHEDTDRAGRCVLGSVKSNVGHLLTAAGGASLMKILWALKTETLPPTANYRAPAAALVRDGSPFRVLATAEPWERRGEGIARRAAINAFGFGGINAHVLLEEWPPEAAGSHPRGSATNTPMREPDDIAVIGIAAQIGPLKTARDVQQHLFRADLAGSLTIDEIETPVSEFRIPPVELEEMLPQQQLMLQVAAAALDDAQALGVAMAELPLHALDVIFGGRIQPRRLAAVRRICADRPLGYVLHGHLGINLMEEAFRLPLHLEVLRANIEAAAALECRNLVIHSGFVPTSQAAGIEAAFDRQREHLSRMGDVARDHGVTLCVENIFEFTGIKATALPGRLARELRAIAHPNVMATFDISHGWLHCGQWGADFLEEAQALAPLSRHLHLHDSFGRPNDFWTYTVTEMLAFGVGDLHLPMGWGSIPWAALAEGCEWPEDLVADVEVNHRYRSAFPEAIATSRAWVERLKLAPAPFARAAE
;
A
#
# COMPACT_ATOMS: atom_id res chain seq x y z
N MET A 1 25.88 14.67 15.81
CA MET A 1 24.68 14.62 14.94
C MET A 1 24.92 13.51 13.95
N THR A 2 24.13 12.46 14.04
CA THR A 2 24.11 11.42 13.00
C THR A 2 23.46 12.02 11.74
N VAL A 3 23.72 11.44 10.56
CA VAL A 3 23.13 11.87 9.27
C VAL A 3 21.58 11.95 9.31
N LEU A 4 20.95 11.26 10.25
CA LEU A 4 19.50 11.27 10.51
C LEU A 4 18.98 12.54 11.21
N ASP A 5 19.84 13.37 11.83
CA ASP A 5 19.43 14.58 12.55
C ASP A 5 19.35 15.84 11.66
N GLU A 6 19.82 15.78 10.41
CA GLU A 6 19.81 16.95 9.51
C GLU A 6 18.41 17.18 8.94
N ARG A 7 17.78 18.27 9.41
CA ARG A 7 16.49 18.75 8.91
C ARG A 7 16.66 19.50 7.59
N ILE A 8 15.60 19.55 6.79
CA ILE A 8 15.57 20.31 5.54
C ILE A 8 14.76 21.58 5.75
N ALA A 9 15.34 22.72 5.38
CA ALA A 9 14.71 24.02 5.40
C ALA A 9 14.09 24.34 4.04
N ILE A 10 12.90 24.94 4.05
CA ILE A 10 12.28 25.56 2.88
C ILE A 10 12.67 27.03 2.88
N VAL A 11 13.46 27.45 1.89
CA VAL A 11 14.09 28.78 1.87
C VAL A 11 13.55 29.72 0.79
N GLY A 12 12.76 29.19 -0.15
CA GLY A 12 12.08 29.99 -1.16
C GLY A 12 10.83 29.30 -1.67
N VAL A 13 9.82 30.09 -2.04
CA VAL A 13 8.52 29.59 -2.48
C VAL A 13 8.03 30.31 -3.73
N GLY A 14 7.42 29.58 -4.65
CA GLY A 14 6.80 30.12 -5.87
C GLY A 14 5.54 29.35 -6.22
N GLY A 15 4.51 30.04 -6.69
CA GLY A 15 3.24 29.38 -7.00
C GLY A 15 2.26 30.23 -7.76
N VAL A 16 1.50 29.58 -8.63
CA VAL A 16 0.39 30.14 -9.41
C VAL A 16 -0.79 29.19 -9.27
N PHE A 17 -1.94 29.72 -8.86
CA PHE A 17 -3.13 28.95 -8.55
C PHE A 17 -4.38 29.60 -9.20
N PRO A 18 -5.48 28.85 -9.38
CA PRO A 18 -6.73 29.40 -9.91
C PRO A 18 -7.22 30.56 -9.04
N GLY A 19 -7.59 31.68 -9.67
CA GLY A 19 -8.00 32.90 -8.97
C GLY A 19 -6.88 33.64 -8.22
N ALA A 20 -5.61 33.20 -8.32
CA ALA A 20 -4.48 33.81 -7.63
C ALA A 20 -3.17 33.69 -8.43
N GLN A 21 -2.75 34.78 -9.05
CA GLN A 21 -1.47 34.86 -9.78
C GLN A 21 -0.27 35.16 -8.87
N ASN A 22 -0.50 35.42 -7.57
CA ASN A 22 0.54 35.61 -6.57
C ASN A 22 0.11 35.00 -5.23
N LEU A 23 1.09 34.78 -4.36
CA LEU A 23 0.91 34.06 -3.10
C LEU A 23 0.04 34.82 -2.08
N ALA A 24 0.06 36.15 -2.11
CA ALA A 24 -0.77 36.96 -1.22
C ALA A 24 -2.26 36.82 -1.55
N ALA A 25 -2.62 36.85 -2.85
CA ALA A 25 -3.98 36.59 -3.31
C ALA A 25 -4.42 35.16 -3.02
N PHE A 26 -3.52 34.18 -3.18
CA PHE A 26 -3.81 32.78 -2.85
C PHE A 26 -4.16 32.61 -1.36
N TRP A 27 -3.36 33.20 -0.48
CA TRP A 27 -3.63 33.18 0.96
C TRP A 27 -4.91 33.93 1.33
N GLN A 28 -5.18 35.10 0.75
CA GLN A 28 -6.42 35.85 0.97
C GLN A 28 -7.65 35.03 0.61
N ASN A 29 -7.63 34.33 -0.53
CA ASN A 29 -8.73 33.45 -0.93
C ASN A 29 -8.94 32.30 0.08
N ILE A 30 -7.86 31.68 0.56
CA ILE A 30 -7.93 30.60 1.56
C ILE A 30 -8.48 31.12 2.89
N ALA A 31 -7.91 32.20 3.43
CA ALA A 31 -8.29 32.76 4.72
C ALA A 31 -9.75 33.24 4.74
N ALA A 32 -10.26 33.70 3.60
CA ALA A 32 -11.66 34.10 3.42
C ALA A 32 -12.60 32.94 3.03
N GLY A 33 -12.10 31.72 2.87
CA GLY A 33 -12.92 30.55 2.49
C GLY A 33 -13.51 30.65 1.07
N VAL A 34 -12.81 31.30 0.14
CA VAL A 34 -13.27 31.51 -1.25
C VAL A 34 -13.10 30.24 -2.07
N ASP A 35 -14.17 29.84 -2.75
CA ASP A 35 -14.22 28.80 -3.79
C ASP A 35 -14.09 29.47 -5.17
N VAL A 36 -13.03 29.15 -5.92
CA VAL A 36 -12.74 29.74 -7.23
C VAL A 36 -13.26 28.90 -8.41
N GLY A 37 -14.05 27.85 -8.12
CA GLY A 37 -14.67 26.99 -9.11
C GLY A 37 -15.56 27.77 -10.08
N ARG A 38 -15.51 27.36 -11.35
CA ARG A 38 -16.27 27.98 -12.45
C ARG A 38 -16.52 26.99 -13.57
N HIS A 39 -17.44 27.33 -14.47
CA HIS A 39 -17.56 26.62 -15.73
C HIS A 39 -16.29 26.76 -16.58
N VAL A 40 -16.01 25.75 -17.41
CA VAL A 40 -14.92 25.76 -18.37
C VAL A 40 -14.95 27.05 -19.23
N PRO A 41 -13.83 27.80 -19.31
CA PRO A 41 -13.76 28.98 -20.16
C PRO A 41 -13.89 28.63 -21.65
N ALA A 42 -14.49 29.54 -22.43
CA ALA A 42 -14.65 29.37 -23.86
C ALA A 42 -13.30 29.13 -24.56
N GLY A 43 -13.27 28.15 -25.48
CA GLY A 43 -12.07 27.80 -26.25
C GLY A 43 -11.07 26.90 -25.53
N ARG A 44 -11.28 26.57 -24.25
CA ARG A 44 -10.41 25.60 -23.52
C ARG A 44 -10.68 24.14 -23.89
N TRP A 45 -11.88 23.84 -24.38
CA TRP A 45 -12.25 22.53 -24.91
C TRP A 45 -12.32 22.58 -26.43
N ALA A 46 -11.96 21.46 -27.07
CA ALA A 46 -12.14 21.27 -28.50
C ALA A 46 -13.62 21.14 -28.88
N LEU A 47 -14.42 20.48 -28.04
CA LEU A 47 -15.89 20.49 -28.14
C LEU A 47 -16.47 21.63 -27.31
N THR A 48 -17.60 22.20 -27.72
CA THR A 48 -18.28 23.15 -26.83
C THR A 48 -18.83 22.42 -25.60
N ALA A 49 -19.00 23.13 -24.49
CA ALA A 49 -19.56 22.56 -23.27
C ALA A 49 -20.94 21.93 -23.52
N GLU A 50 -21.74 22.53 -24.40
CA GLU A 50 -23.07 22.03 -24.78
C GLU A 50 -23.01 20.74 -25.60
N GLN A 51 -21.94 20.53 -26.38
CA GLN A 51 -21.75 19.32 -27.18
C GLN A 51 -21.22 18.14 -26.36
N ALA A 52 -20.44 18.43 -25.33
CA ALA A 52 -19.80 17.43 -24.49
C ALA A 52 -20.60 17.09 -23.21
N TYR A 53 -21.55 17.93 -22.80
CA TYR A 53 -22.27 17.75 -21.54
C TYR A 53 -23.55 16.92 -21.67
N VAL A 54 -23.73 15.97 -20.76
CA VAL A 54 -24.98 15.22 -20.58
C VAL A 54 -25.35 15.10 -19.10
N ALA A 55 -26.64 15.25 -18.78
CA ALA A 55 -27.15 15.04 -17.43
C ALA A 55 -27.39 13.54 -17.17
N GLY A 56 -27.21 13.10 -15.92
CA GLY A 56 -27.66 11.78 -15.46
C GLY A 56 -26.57 10.73 -15.18
N GLY A 57 -25.28 11.03 -15.43
CA GLY A 57 -24.16 10.15 -15.08
C GLY A 57 -23.15 9.96 -16.23
N PRO A 58 -22.22 9.00 -16.12
CA PRO A 58 -21.25 8.72 -17.18
C PRO A 58 -21.96 8.21 -18.42
N GLN A 59 -21.60 8.76 -19.58
CA GLN A 59 -21.97 8.28 -20.90
C GLN A 59 -20.72 8.27 -21.78
N PRO A 60 -20.61 7.37 -22.76
CA PRO A 60 -19.48 7.35 -23.70
C PRO A 60 -19.28 8.74 -24.34
N ASP A 61 -18.03 9.19 -24.41
CA ASP A 61 -17.61 10.45 -25.04
C ASP A 61 -18.29 11.73 -24.50
N GLN A 62 -18.83 11.69 -23.28
CA GLN A 62 -19.53 12.81 -22.65
C GLN A 62 -19.02 13.06 -21.22
N VAL A 63 -19.27 14.27 -20.73
CA VAL A 63 -19.04 14.68 -19.35
C VAL A 63 -20.36 14.99 -18.65
N TYR A 64 -20.44 14.74 -17.34
CA TYR A 64 -21.61 15.13 -16.55
C TYR A 64 -21.38 16.38 -15.68
N SER A 65 -20.19 16.99 -15.77
CA SER A 65 -19.86 18.24 -15.10
C SER A 65 -18.94 19.08 -15.98
N THR A 66 -19.19 20.39 -16.01
CA THR A 66 -18.38 21.37 -16.76
C THR A 66 -17.61 22.31 -15.83
N TRP A 67 -17.63 22.04 -14.53
CA TRP A 67 -16.98 22.85 -13.50
C TRP A 67 -15.51 22.46 -13.33
N GLY A 68 -14.65 23.46 -13.13
CA GLY A 68 -13.22 23.30 -12.88
C GLY A 68 -12.61 24.56 -12.30
N CYS A 69 -11.33 24.47 -11.93
CA CYS A 69 -10.55 25.59 -11.41
C CYS A 69 -9.37 25.87 -12.35
N PHE A 70 -9.47 26.92 -13.15
CA PHE A 70 -8.54 27.18 -14.27
C PHE A 70 -7.59 28.34 -13.97
N ILE A 71 -6.35 28.26 -14.49
CA ILE A 71 -5.45 29.40 -14.58
C ILE A 71 -5.67 30.11 -15.92
N GLU A 72 -5.92 31.40 -15.85
CA GLU A 72 -6.17 32.28 -16.99
C GLU A 72 -5.26 33.51 -16.94
N ASN A 73 -4.92 34.03 -18.11
CA ASN A 73 -4.22 35.31 -18.29
C ASN A 73 -2.93 35.43 -17.47
N LEU A 74 -2.15 34.35 -17.32
CA LEU A 74 -0.84 34.42 -16.69
C LEU A 74 0.10 35.23 -17.59
N VAL A 75 0.64 36.32 -17.04
CA VAL A 75 1.66 37.12 -17.71
C VAL A 75 3.01 36.44 -17.49
N PRO A 76 3.76 36.07 -18.53
CA PRO A 76 5.06 35.46 -18.35
C PRO A 76 6.09 36.42 -17.73
N SER A 77 6.79 35.95 -16.70
CA SER A 77 7.97 36.56 -16.11
C SER A 77 9.07 35.51 -16.02
N TRP A 78 10.23 35.85 -16.59
CA TRP A 78 11.41 35.00 -16.64
C TRP A 78 12.56 35.59 -15.82
N ASP A 79 12.26 36.55 -14.95
CA ASP A 79 13.26 37.34 -14.25
C ASP A 79 14.17 36.41 -13.40
N GLY A 80 15.48 36.59 -13.54
CA GLY A 80 16.46 35.75 -12.83
C GLY A 80 16.69 34.36 -13.42
N LEU A 81 16.07 34.02 -14.57
CA LEU A 81 16.34 32.78 -15.31
C LEU A 81 17.36 33.00 -16.43
N CYS A 82 18.21 32.01 -16.65
CA CYS A 82 19.13 31.88 -17.79
C CYS A 82 18.42 31.28 -19.01
N LEU A 83 17.43 32.01 -19.55
CA LEU A 83 16.61 31.57 -20.67
C LEU A 83 16.44 32.69 -21.70
N ASP A 84 16.59 32.37 -22.98
CA ASP A 84 16.12 33.24 -24.07
C ASP A 84 14.61 33.03 -24.26
N PRO A 85 13.74 34.04 -24.12
CA PRO A 85 12.30 33.89 -24.33
C PRO A 85 11.94 33.30 -25.71
N ASP A 86 12.81 33.47 -26.71
CA ASP A 86 12.59 32.91 -28.05
C ASP A 86 12.79 31.39 -28.09
N ASP A 87 13.58 30.81 -27.17
CA ASP A 87 13.79 29.34 -27.06
C ASP A 87 12.50 28.60 -26.67
N VAL A 88 11.55 29.29 -26.04
CA VAL A 88 10.30 28.71 -25.54
C VAL A 88 9.08 29.26 -26.26
N ARG A 89 9.28 29.96 -27.38
CA ARG A 89 8.19 30.45 -28.22
C ARG A 89 7.41 29.28 -28.80
N GLY A 90 6.10 29.26 -28.59
CA GLY A 90 5.22 28.18 -29.08
C GLY A 90 5.23 26.92 -28.21
N PHE A 91 5.86 26.97 -27.03
CA PHE A 91 5.74 25.92 -26.03
C PHE A 91 4.37 25.99 -25.35
N ASP A 92 3.93 24.85 -24.84
CA ASP A 92 2.69 24.69 -24.09
C ASP A 92 2.63 25.65 -22.89
N PRO A 93 1.45 26.20 -22.55
CA PRO A 93 1.25 27.00 -21.34
C PRO A 93 1.77 26.35 -20.05
N LEU A 94 1.86 25.02 -19.96
CA LEU A 94 2.46 24.34 -18.82
C LEU A 94 3.92 24.77 -18.58
N PHE A 95 4.72 24.93 -19.64
CA PHE A 95 6.13 25.31 -19.51
C PHE A 95 6.23 26.76 -19.05
N THR A 96 5.33 27.61 -19.55
CA THR A 96 5.23 29.00 -19.11
C THR A 96 4.93 29.08 -17.62
N ILE A 97 3.95 28.31 -17.13
CA ILE A 97 3.63 28.29 -15.69
C ILE A 97 4.83 27.78 -14.89
N GLY A 98 5.45 26.67 -15.30
CA GLY A 98 6.61 26.08 -14.62
C GLY A 98 7.77 27.06 -14.47
N LEU A 99 8.14 27.73 -15.57
CA LEU A 99 9.20 28.73 -15.57
C LEU A 99 8.86 29.95 -14.70
N ASN A 100 7.62 30.45 -14.74
CA ASN A 100 7.17 31.53 -13.85
C ASN A 100 7.33 31.17 -12.38
N VAL A 101 6.82 30.00 -11.97
CA VAL A 101 6.90 29.60 -10.56
C VAL A 101 8.33 29.30 -10.12
N ALA A 102 9.19 28.85 -11.04
CA ALA A 102 10.62 28.68 -10.76
C ALA A 102 11.32 30.03 -10.56
N ALA A 103 11.05 31.03 -11.41
CA ALA A 103 11.54 32.39 -11.25
C ALA A 103 11.11 32.97 -9.88
N MET A 104 9.84 32.85 -9.52
CA MET A 104 9.32 33.30 -8.23
C MET A 104 10.03 32.63 -7.06
N ALA A 105 10.13 31.29 -7.05
CA ALA A 105 10.76 30.55 -5.96
C ALA A 105 12.25 30.87 -5.83
N TRP A 106 12.95 31.01 -6.97
CA TRP A 106 14.37 31.31 -6.99
C TRP A 106 14.69 32.73 -6.52
N GLN A 107 13.87 33.71 -6.91
CA GLN A 107 13.98 35.08 -6.42
C GLN A 107 13.66 35.19 -4.94
N ASP A 108 12.63 34.48 -4.47
CA ASP A 108 12.25 34.46 -3.05
C ASP A 108 13.36 33.87 -2.16
N ALA A 109 14.05 32.84 -2.65
CA ALA A 109 15.29 32.31 -2.05
C ALA A 109 16.51 33.25 -2.18
N ARG A 110 16.35 34.44 -2.78
CA ARG A 110 17.42 35.41 -3.07
C ARG A 110 18.53 34.86 -3.96
N ALA A 111 18.19 33.94 -4.87
CA ALA A 111 19.11 33.34 -5.84
C ALA A 111 20.45 32.94 -5.19
N PRO A 112 20.45 31.94 -4.29
CA PRO A 112 21.63 31.59 -3.50
C PRO A 112 22.80 31.28 -4.42
N GLN A 113 23.99 31.74 -4.05
CA GLN A 113 25.22 31.40 -4.76
C GLN A 113 25.52 29.92 -4.52
N VAL A 114 25.34 29.10 -5.56
CA VAL A 114 25.46 27.64 -5.48
C VAL A 114 26.40 27.11 -6.56
N ASP A 115 27.11 26.02 -6.26
CA ASP A 115 27.75 25.23 -7.30
C ASP A 115 26.66 24.61 -8.18
N ALA A 116 26.63 24.98 -9.45
CA ALA A 116 25.66 24.47 -10.41
C ALA A 116 25.63 22.94 -10.47
N ASN A 117 26.77 22.25 -10.26
CA ASN A 117 26.84 20.79 -10.29
C ASN A 117 26.20 20.14 -9.05
N ARG A 118 25.97 20.93 -8.00
CA ARG A 118 25.34 20.52 -6.74
C ARG A 118 23.96 21.17 -6.56
N ALA A 119 23.36 21.65 -7.65
CA ALA A 119 22.01 22.19 -7.66
C ALA A 119 21.12 21.35 -8.59
N GLY A 120 19.95 20.91 -8.11
CA GLY A 120 19.07 19.99 -8.85
C GLY A 120 17.59 20.40 -8.85
N VAL A 121 16.81 19.72 -9.69
CA VAL A 121 15.36 19.90 -9.86
C VAL A 121 14.66 18.54 -9.85
N ILE A 122 13.67 18.36 -9.00
CA ILE A 122 12.77 17.19 -9.07
C ILE A 122 11.34 17.68 -9.16
N PHE A 123 10.63 17.29 -10.21
CA PHE A 123 9.37 17.93 -10.58
C PHE A 123 8.23 16.91 -10.68
N GLY A 124 7.16 17.11 -9.92
CA GLY A 124 5.93 16.33 -10.08
C GLY A 124 5.08 16.85 -11.24
N HIS A 125 4.86 16.04 -12.28
CA HIS A 125 4.03 16.41 -13.42
C HIS A 125 3.32 15.20 -13.98
N ILE A 126 2.07 15.42 -14.43
CA ILE A 126 1.20 14.34 -14.88
C ILE A 126 1.54 13.95 -16.31
N VAL A 127 1.62 12.65 -16.58
CA VAL A 127 1.85 12.14 -17.94
C VAL A 127 0.52 11.96 -18.66
N LEU A 128 -0.20 13.06 -18.89
CA LEU A 128 -1.43 13.12 -19.70
C LEU A 128 -1.24 14.07 -20.89
N PRO A 129 -2.09 13.96 -21.93
CA PRO A 129 -2.14 14.95 -22.99
C PRO A 129 -2.32 16.35 -22.41
N THR A 130 -1.54 17.27 -22.94
CA THR A 130 -1.61 18.72 -22.74
C THR A 130 -2.37 19.35 -23.91
N GLU A 131 -2.74 20.62 -23.80
CA GLU A 131 -3.43 21.33 -24.89
C GLU A 131 -2.65 21.29 -26.22
N SER A 132 -1.32 21.46 -26.15
CA SER A 132 -0.47 21.41 -27.34
C SER A 132 -0.32 20.01 -27.90
N THR A 133 -0.09 18.98 -27.07
CA THR A 133 0.02 17.59 -27.54
C THR A 133 -1.31 17.06 -28.11
N SER A 134 -2.45 17.40 -27.52
CA SER A 134 -3.78 17.15 -28.10
C SER A 134 -3.94 17.86 -29.45
N GLY A 135 -3.46 19.11 -29.58
CA GLY A 135 -3.44 19.84 -30.84
C GLY A 135 -2.61 19.15 -31.92
N LEU A 136 -1.37 18.79 -31.59
CA LEU A 136 -0.45 18.09 -32.48
C LEU A 136 -0.98 16.69 -32.89
N ALA A 137 -1.58 15.95 -31.96
CA ALA A 137 -2.21 14.66 -32.25
C ALA A 137 -3.39 14.84 -33.22
N ARG A 138 -4.23 15.86 -33.03
CA ARG A 138 -5.31 16.19 -33.98
C ARG A 138 -4.78 16.56 -35.35
N ASP A 139 -3.67 17.29 -35.44
CA ASP A 139 -3.06 17.65 -36.72
C ASP A 139 -2.64 16.42 -37.54
N VAL A 140 -2.18 15.37 -36.87
CA VAL A 140 -1.81 14.12 -37.53
C VAL A 140 -3.06 13.28 -37.84
N LEU A 141 -3.89 13.02 -36.82
CA LEU A 141 -5.00 12.09 -36.91
C LEU A 141 -6.12 12.61 -37.81
N LEU A 142 -6.56 13.86 -37.63
CA LEU A 142 -7.67 14.42 -38.40
C LEU A 142 -7.26 14.69 -39.84
N LYS A 143 -6.00 15.06 -40.10
CA LYS A 143 -5.48 15.15 -41.47
C LYS A 143 -5.50 13.79 -42.18
N SER A 144 -5.03 12.74 -41.52
CA SER A 144 -5.07 11.38 -42.05
C SER A 144 -6.52 10.94 -42.32
N PHE A 145 -7.39 11.13 -41.34
CA PHE A 145 -8.81 10.80 -41.44
C PHE A 145 -9.52 11.56 -42.57
N ALA A 146 -9.31 12.88 -42.67
CA ALA A 146 -9.88 13.70 -43.75
C ALA A 146 -9.37 13.26 -45.12
N SER A 147 -8.08 12.94 -45.26
CA SER A 147 -7.50 12.46 -46.51
C SER A 147 -8.11 11.11 -46.94
N GLN A 148 -8.29 10.20 -45.99
CA GLN A 148 -8.89 8.89 -46.24
C GLN A 148 -10.39 8.97 -46.54
N LEU A 149 -11.14 9.86 -45.87
CA LEU A 149 -12.59 9.95 -46.03
C LEU A 149 -13.02 10.84 -47.21
N LEU A 150 -12.31 11.95 -47.43
CA LEU A 150 -12.71 13.00 -48.37
C LEU A 150 -11.87 13.01 -49.66
N HIS A 151 -10.73 12.32 -49.69
CA HIS A 151 -9.79 12.26 -50.81
C HIS A 151 -9.47 13.67 -51.35
N ASP A 152 -9.74 13.94 -52.63
CA ASP A 152 -9.48 15.23 -53.29
C ASP A 152 -10.28 16.40 -52.71
N ARG A 153 -11.28 16.13 -51.85
CA ARG A 153 -12.10 17.14 -51.15
C ARG A 153 -11.61 17.43 -49.73
N ALA A 154 -10.49 16.84 -49.30
CA ALA A 154 -9.92 17.14 -47.99
C ALA A 154 -9.53 18.63 -47.93
N PRO A 155 -9.94 19.37 -46.88
CA PRO A 155 -9.55 20.76 -46.74
C PRO A 155 -8.03 20.87 -46.54
N GLU A 156 -7.47 22.02 -46.94
CA GLU A 156 -6.07 22.34 -46.62
C GLU A 156 -5.90 22.37 -45.09
N TRP A 157 -5.14 21.42 -44.55
CA TRP A 157 -4.93 21.32 -43.10
C TRP A 157 -3.84 22.29 -42.66
N ARG A 158 -4.26 23.36 -41.98
CA ARG A 158 -3.35 24.26 -41.27
C ARG A 158 -3.09 23.68 -39.89
N GLY A 159 -1.84 23.32 -39.62
CA GLY A 159 -1.46 22.79 -38.31
C GLY A 159 -1.73 23.80 -37.18
N SER A 160 -1.75 23.31 -35.95
CA SER A 160 -2.05 24.06 -34.74
C SER A 160 -1.07 25.21 -34.46
N GLY A 161 0.11 25.19 -35.09
CA GLY A 161 1.18 26.16 -34.85
C GLY A 161 1.96 25.92 -33.54
N TRP A 162 1.71 24.81 -32.86
CA TRP A 162 2.48 24.40 -31.68
C TRP A 162 3.88 23.95 -32.07
N SER A 163 4.86 24.23 -31.21
CA SER A 163 6.22 23.73 -31.47
C SER A 163 6.28 22.20 -31.30
N PRO A 164 7.05 21.46 -32.11
CA PRO A 164 7.19 20.01 -31.97
C PRO A 164 7.80 19.56 -30.64
N GLU A 165 8.57 20.41 -29.97
CA GLU A 165 9.20 20.12 -28.67
C GLU A 165 8.17 19.72 -27.61
N ASN A 166 6.92 20.20 -27.75
CA ASN A 166 5.80 19.87 -26.87
C ASN A 166 5.46 18.37 -26.82
N TRP A 167 5.91 17.55 -27.78
CA TRP A 167 5.77 16.08 -27.71
C TRP A 167 6.43 15.48 -26.45
N HIS A 168 7.40 16.18 -25.84
CA HIS A 168 8.16 15.70 -24.68
C HIS A 168 7.56 16.14 -23.34
N ALA A 169 6.23 16.20 -23.25
CA ALA A 169 5.49 16.71 -22.08
C ALA A 169 5.89 16.03 -20.75
N ALA A 170 6.29 14.75 -20.77
CA ALA A 170 6.71 14.03 -19.56
C ALA A 170 8.09 14.49 -19.03
N GLY A 171 9.15 14.37 -19.84
CA GLY A 171 10.53 14.57 -19.38
C GLY A 171 11.04 16.01 -19.46
N LEU A 172 10.56 16.79 -20.43
CA LEU A 172 11.07 18.13 -20.69
C LEU A 172 10.87 19.14 -19.54
N PRO A 173 9.78 19.12 -18.74
CA PRO A 173 9.55 20.12 -17.71
C PRO A 173 10.73 20.31 -16.74
N ALA A 174 11.22 19.24 -16.09
CA ALA A 174 12.33 19.34 -15.15
C ALA A 174 13.65 19.75 -15.82
N ALA A 175 13.92 19.23 -17.02
CA ALA A 175 15.13 19.56 -17.78
C ALA A 175 15.15 21.04 -18.22
N LEU A 176 14.01 21.57 -18.65
CA LEU A 176 13.85 22.98 -19.00
C LEU A 176 14.03 23.89 -17.79
N LEU A 177 13.47 23.51 -16.63
CA LEU A 177 13.68 24.24 -15.38
C LEU A 177 15.15 24.25 -14.96
N ALA A 178 15.83 23.11 -15.03
CA ALA A 178 17.26 23.03 -14.72
C ALA A 178 18.11 23.90 -15.67
N LYS A 179 17.83 23.87 -16.99
CA LYS A 179 18.47 24.76 -17.98
C LYS A 179 18.25 26.22 -17.62
N ALA A 180 17.00 26.61 -17.35
CA ALA A 180 16.62 27.98 -17.04
C ALA A 180 17.21 28.47 -15.69
N LEU A 181 17.41 27.58 -14.72
CA LEU A 181 18.06 27.93 -13.44
C LEU A 181 19.59 27.85 -13.51
N GLY A 182 20.17 27.33 -14.60
CA GLY A 182 21.61 27.11 -14.76
C GLY A 182 22.14 25.92 -13.95
N PHE A 183 21.27 24.98 -13.57
CA PHE A 183 21.61 23.82 -12.75
C PHE A 183 22.19 22.68 -13.59
N ARG A 184 23.12 21.93 -13.00
CA ARG A 184 23.81 20.78 -13.61
C ARG A 184 23.76 19.51 -12.75
N GLY A 185 23.08 19.56 -11.61
CA GLY A 185 22.78 18.38 -10.78
C GLY A 185 21.59 17.57 -11.30
N PRO A 186 21.00 16.69 -10.47
CA PRO A 186 19.90 15.82 -10.90
C PRO A 186 18.68 16.63 -11.33
N ALA A 187 18.15 16.32 -12.51
CA ALA A 187 16.99 17.01 -13.09
C ALA A 187 16.04 16.01 -13.76
N TYR A 188 14.90 15.71 -13.14
CA TYR A 188 13.92 14.79 -13.72
C TYR A 188 12.48 15.03 -13.24
N THR A 189 11.54 14.59 -14.07
CA THR A 189 10.11 14.60 -13.77
C THR A 189 9.68 13.24 -13.23
N LEU A 190 8.69 13.23 -12.32
CA LEU A 190 8.02 12.01 -11.87
C LEU A 190 6.50 12.17 -11.84
N ASP A 191 5.80 11.04 -11.91
CA ASP A 191 4.35 10.94 -11.75
C ASP A 191 4.02 9.89 -10.68
N ALA A 192 3.49 10.35 -9.56
CA ALA A 192 2.91 9.59 -8.47
C ALA A 192 1.43 10.02 -8.28
N ALA A 193 0.74 10.30 -9.40
CA ALA A 193 -0.60 10.84 -9.44
C ALA A 193 -0.75 12.05 -8.49
N CYS A 194 -1.77 12.06 -7.64
CA CYS A 194 -2.07 13.15 -6.70
C CYS A 194 -0.94 13.42 -5.68
N ALA A 195 -0.02 12.48 -5.47
CA ALA A 195 1.08 12.57 -4.51
C ALA A 195 2.40 13.09 -5.13
N SER A 196 2.45 13.33 -6.45
CA SER A 196 3.66 13.68 -7.21
C SER A 196 4.50 14.80 -6.60
N SER A 197 3.89 15.91 -6.22
CA SER A 197 4.63 17.04 -5.63
C SER A 197 5.26 16.70 -4.27
N LEU A 198 4.66 15.82 -3.47
CA LEU A 198 5.23 15.38 -2.19
C LEU A 198 6.30 14.29 -2.37
N TYR A 199 6.15 13.43 -3.39
CA TYR A 199 7.22 12.51 -3.81
C TYR A 199 8.45 13.27 -4.29
N ALA A 200 8.26 14.30 -5.13
CA ALA A 200 9.34 15.19 -5.55
C ALA A 200 10.04 15.85 -4.37
N LEU A 201 9.27 16.32 -3.38
CA LEU A 201 9.81 16.89 -2.14
C LEU A 201 10.65 15.85 -1.37
N LYS A 202 10.15 14.61 -1.19
CA LYS A 202 10.90 13.54 -0.52
C LYS A 202 12.25 13.27 -1.18
N LEU A 203 12.25 13.06 -2.49
CA LEU A 203 13.46 12.70 -3.23
C LEU A 203 14.46 13.86 -3.21
N ALA A 204 14.00 15.11 -3.27
CA ALA A 204 14.85 16.27 -3.09
C ALA A 204 15.46 16.35 -1.69
N CYS A 205 14.69 16.08 -0.64
CA CYS A 205 15.23 15.95 0.71
C CYS A 205 16.29 14.84 0.82
N ASP A 206 16.12 13.74 0.09
CA ASP A 206 17.07 12.63 0.10
C ASP A 206 18.39 12.99 -0.60
N GLU A 207 18.35 13.71 -1.73
CA GLU A 207 19.55 14.25 -2.38
C GLU A 207 20.35 15.18 -1.46
N LEU A 208 19.65 16.05 -0.71
CA LEU A 208 20.27 16.97 0.26
C LEU A 208 20.88 16.22 1.44
N ARG A 209 20.15 15.24 2.02
CA ARG A 209 20.65 14.43 3.16
C ARG A 209 21.79 13.51 2.76
N ALA A 210 21.79 13.02 1.53
CA ALA A 210 22.89 12.24 0.97
C ALA A 210 24.11 13.09 0.59
N ASN A 211 24.04 14.41 0.78
CA ASN A 211 25.09 15.37 0.42
C ASN A 211 25.48 15.33 -1.09
N ARG A 212 24.53 14.91 -1.94
CA ARG A 212 24.69 14.88 -3.41
C ARG A 212 24.31 16.21 -4.07
N ALA A 213 23.48 17.00 -3.41
CA ALA A 213 23.14 18.37 -3.79
C ALA A 213 23.22 19.30 -2.57
N ASP A 214 23.45 20.59 -2.78
CA ASP A 214 23.40 21.65 -1.77
C ASP A 214 22.08 22.42 -1.81
N VAL A 215 21.46 22.48 -2.99
CA VAL A 215 20.17 23.11 -3.23
C VAL A 215 19.34 22.23 -4.14
N MET A 216 18.07 22.04 -3.78
CA MET A 216 17.11 21.36 -4.62
C MET A 216 15.88 22.24 -4.83
N VAL A 217 15.41 22.32 -6.07
CA VAL A 217 14.09 22.85 -6.39
C VAL A 217 13.13 21.69 -6.57
N ALA A 218 12.06 21.67 -5.79
CA ALA A 218 11.07 20.60 -5.83
C ALA A 218 9.64 21.11 -5.69
N GLY A 219 8.68 20.34 -6.20
CA GLY A 219 7.26 20.68 -6.16
C GLY A 219 6.52 19.99 -7.29
N GLY A 220 5.47 20.63 -7.83
CA GLY A 220 4.76 20.06 -8.97
C GLY A 220 3.85 21.03 -9.70
N LEU A 221 3.43 20.60 -10.89
CA LEU A 221 2.56 21.31 -11.81
C LEU A 221 1.50 20.39 -12.40
N SER A 222 0.26 20.88 -12.46
CA SER A 222 -0.85 20.26 -13.15
C SER A 222 -1.48 21.26 -14.12
N ARG A 223 -1.40 20.94 -15.41
CA ARG A 223 -2.17 21.58 -16.49
C ARG A 223 -2.32 20.63 -17.68
N PRO A 224 -2.89 19.43 -17.49
CA PRO A 224 -3.25 18.59 -18.62
C PRO A 224 -4.35 19.27 -19.45
N ASP A 225 -4.61 18.72 -20.64
CA ASP A 225 -5.79 19.03 -21.44
C ASP A 225 -7.03 18.83 -20.56
N CYS A 226 -7.74 19.93 -20.32
CA CYS A 226 -8.83 19.91 -19.35
C CYS A 226 -10.05 19.16 -19.88
N GLN A 227 -10.24 19.05 -21.19
CA GLN A 227 -11.32 18.24 -21.76
C GLN A 227 -11.02 16.76 -21.56
N TYR A 228 -9.80 16.32 -21.90
CA TYR A 228 -9.34 14.95 -21.69
C TYR A 228 -9.53 14.52 -20.23
N THR A 229 -9.08 15.38 -19.31
CA THR A 229 -9.15 15.14 -17.87
C THR A 229 -10.59 15.04 -17.37
N GLN A 230 -11.48 15.94 -17.81
CA GLN A 230 -12.89 15.94 -17.42
C GLN A 230 -13.64 14.71 -17.94
N MET A 231 -13.34 14.25 -19.17
CA MET A 231 -13.87 12.98 -19.69
C MET A 231 -13.43 11.80 -18.84
N GLY A 232 -12.14 11.68 -18.53
CA GLY A 232 -11.62 10.60 -17.68
C GLY A 232 -12.31 10.55 -16.31
N PHE A 233 -12.36 11.67 -15.60
CA PHE A 233 -13.02 11.71 -14.28
C PHE A 233 -14.54 11.56 -14.33
N SER A 234 -15.18 11.90 -15.46
CA SER A 234 -16.60 11.60 -15.66
C SER A 234 -16.83 10.09 -15.76
N GLN A 235 -16.00 9.36 -16.51
CA GLN A 235 -16.14 7.90 -16.59
C GLN A 235 -15.86 7.21 -15.25
N LEU A 236 -14.92 7.74 -14.47
CA LEU A 236 -14.65 7.28 -13.11
C LEU A 236 -15.73 7.66 -12.08
N GLN A 237 -16.73 8.46 -12.48
CA GLN A 237 -17.77 8.99 -11.60
C GLN A 237 -17.21 9.77 -10.39
N ALA A 238 -16.04 10.39 -10.56
CA ALA A 238 -15.32 11.06 -9.49
C ALA A 238 -15.69 12.54 -9.35
N LEU A 239 -16.18 13.17 -10.43
CA LEU A 239 -16.53 14.59 -10.43
C LEU A 239 -17.76 14.88 -9.56
N SER A 240 -17.75 16.02 -8.88
CA SER A 240 -18.91 16.59 -8.21
C SER A 240 -20.00 16.94 -9.22
N LYS A 241 -21.22 16.48 -8.96
CA LYS A 241 -22.42 16.82 -9.76
C LYS A 241 -22.84 18.26 -9.51
N ARG A 242 -22.58 18.78 -8.31
CA ARG A 242 -22.83 20.19 -7.93
C ARG A 242 -21.75 21.15 -8.44
N GLY A 243 -20.63 20.63 -8.94
CA GLY A 243 -19.53 21.43 -9.43
C GLY A 243 -18.72 22.11 -8.32
N ARG A 244 -18.77 21.60 -7.09
CA ARG A 244 -18.07 22.17 -5.94
C ARG A 244 -17.39 21.08 -5.13
N CYS A 245 -16.14 21.32 -4.76
CA CYS A 245 -15.39 20.43 -3.88
C CYS A 245 -15.74 20.77 -2.43
N ALA A 246 -16.43 19.88 -1.72
CA ALA A 246 -16.84 20.06 -0.31
C ALA A 246 -16.21 19.00 0.61
N PRO A 247 -14.87 18.96 0.72
CA PRO A 247 -14.17 17.91 1.45
C PRO A 247 -14.55 17.90 2.93
N LEU A 248 -14.61 16.70 3.53
CA LEU A 248 -14.95 16.47 4.95
C LEU A 248 -16.37 16.93 5.36
N SER A 249 -17.18 17.38 4.41
CA SER A 249 -18.55 17.85 4.62
C SER A 249 -19.57 16.75 4.34
N ALA A 250 -20.72 16.77 5.01
CA ALA A 250 -21.85 15.88 4.70
C ALA A 250 -22.39 16.08 3.27
N GLU A 251 -22.11 17.23 2.64
CA GLU A 251 -22.50 17.54 1.27
C GLU A 251 -21.48 17.11 0.21
N ALA A 252 -20.39 16.43 0.59
CA ALA A 252 -19.38 15.91 -0.33
C ALA A 252 -19.99 14.95 -1.36
N ASP A 253 -19.81 15.22 -2.65
CA ASP A 253 -20.38 14.42 -3.75
C ASP A 253 -19.41 14.14 -4.91
N GLY A 254 -18.12 14.47 -4.72
CA GLY A 254 -17.07 14.31 -5.72
C GLY A 254 -16.07 15.47 -5.72
N LEU A 255 -15.09 15.37 -6.61
CA LEU A 255 -14.03 16.36 -6.79
C LEU A 255 -14.36 17.38 -7.89
N VAL A 256 -13.65 18.50 -7.88
CA VAL A 256 -13.59 19.45 -9.01
C VAL A 256 -12.14 19.51 -9.47
N VAL A 257 -11.85 19.30 -10.74
CA VAL A 257 -10.47 19.30 -11.25
C VAL A 257 -9.91 20.73 -11.26
N GLY A 258 -8.64 20.89 -10.92
CA GLY A 258 -7.95 22.18 -10.98
C GLY A 258 -6.58 22.13 -11.65
N GLU A 259 -6.13 23.32 -12.04
CA GLU A 259 -4.80 23.58 -12.60
C GLU A 259 -3.94 24.35 -11.59
N GLY A 260 -2.63 24.17 -11.60
CA GLY A 260 -1.77 24.94 -10.72
C GLY A 260 -0.34 24.45 -10.67
N ALA A 261 0.51 25.26 -10.06
CA ALA A 261 1.89 24.89 -9.78
C ALA A 261 2.36 25.48 -8.46
N GLY A 262 3.16 24.70 -7.73
CA GLY A 262 3.87 25.14 -6.53
C GLY A 262 5.28 24.56 -6.53
N LEU A 263 6.29 25.42 -6.37
CA LEU A 263 7.70 25.09 -6.31
C LEU A 263 8.35 25.65 -5.04
N PHE A 264 9.33 24.92 -4.53
CA PHE A 264 10.01 25.17 -3.28
C PHE A 264 11.51 25.01 -3.46
N VAL A 265 12.30 25.95 -2.92
CA VAL A 265 13.75 25.86 -2.83
C VAL A 265 14.11 25.28 -1.48
N LEU A 266 14.88 24.19 -1.48
CA LEU A 266 15.21 23.40 -0.30
C LEU A 266 16.72 23.39 -0.05
N LYS A 267 17.08 23.47 1.23
CA LYS A 267 18.46 23.34 1.71
C LYS A 267 18.52 22.49 2.96
N ARG A 268 19.68 21.92 3.26
CA ARG A 268 19.96 21.48 4.62
C ARG A 268 19.80 22.66 5.57
N LEU A 269 19.23 22.43 6.75
CA LEU A 269 19.02 23.49 7.75
C LEU A 269 20.35 24.15 8.13
N SER A 270 21.41 23.36 8.28
CA SER A 270 22.76 23.88 8.57
C SER A 270 23.28 24.84 7.49
N ASP A 271 23.04 24.54 6.21
CA ASP A 271 23.42 25.41 5.10
C ASP A 271 22.55 26.66 5.01
N ALA A 272 21.23 26.53 5.26
CA ALA A 272 20.32 27.67 5.29
C ALA A 272 20.71 28.67 6.39
N LEU A 273 21.11 28.17 7.57
CA LEU A 273 21.60 28.99 8.67
C LEU A 273 22.97 29.62 8.35
N ARG A 274 23.89 28.87 7.75
CA ARG A 274 25.20 29.38 7.31
C ARG A 274 25.05 30.55 6.34
N ASP A 275 24.14 30.40 5.39
CA ASP A 275 23.94 31.35 4.30
C ASP A 275 22.96 32.49 4.66
N ASN A 276 22.41 32.45 5.89
CA ASN A 276 21.46 33.43 6.42
C ASN A 276 20.22 33.57 5.52
N ASP A 277 19.72 32.42 5.07
CA ASP A 277 18.50 32.35 4.28
C ASP A 277 17.27 32.62 5.15
N HIS A 278 16.21 33.11 4.51
CA HIS A 278 14.90 33.10 5.14
C HIS A 278 14.40 31.66 5.19
N ILE A 279 13.93 31.20 6.36
CA ILE A 279 13.39 29.83 6.53
C ILE A 279 11.90 29.96 6.80
N TYR A 280 11.07 29.43 5.88
CA TYR A 280 9.61 29.41 6.03
C TYR A 280 9.16 28.36 7.05
N ALA A 281 9.73 27.17 6.96
CA ALA A 281 9.49 26.04 7.84
C ALA A 281 10.61 25.01 7.66
N THR A 282 10.66 24.04 8.58
CA THR A 282 11.51 22.85 8.43
C THR A 282 10.66 21.61 8.16
N ILE A 283 11.15 20.73 7.29
CA ILE A 283 10.59 19.42 7.01
C ILE A 283 11.20 18.44 8.02
N ALA A 284 10.36 17.95 8.94
CA ALA A 284 10.79 17.03 10.00
C ALA A 284 10.84 15.58 9.49
N GLY A 285 9.86 15.16 8.71
CA GLY A 285 9.77 13.80 8.19
C GLY A 285 8.86 13.70 6.97
N ILE A 286 9.16 12.78 6.07
CA ILE A 286 8.28 12.46 4.94
C ILE A 286 8.24 10.94 4.78
N GLY A 287 7.05 10.37 4.92
CA GLY A 287 6.80 8.95 4.69
C GLY A 287 6.10 8.73 3.35
N LEU A 288 6.59 7.74 2.62
CA LEU A 288 6.01 7.27 1.35
C LEU A 288 5.55 5.82 1.49
N SER A 289 4.51 5.42 0.77
CA SER A 289 4.12 4.02 0.63
C SER A 289 3.26 3.79 -0.60
N ASN A 290 2.99 2.52 -0.92
CA ASN A 290 1.98 2.09 -1.88
C ASN A 290 0.93 1.21 -1.19
N ASP A 291 -0.34 1.28 -1.59
CA ASP A 291 -1.39 0.36 -1.13
C ASP A 291 -1.18 -1.07 -1.65
N ARG A 292 -1.80 -2.04 -0.98
CA ARG A 292 -1.87 -3.44 -1.42
C ARG A 292 -3.33 -3.85 -1.62
N GLY A 293 -3.69 -4.42 -2.77
CA GLY A 293 -5.05 -4.89 -3.04
C GLY A 293 -5.37 -5.04 -4.54
N ALA A 294 -6.54 -5.60 -4.85
CA ALA A 294 -6.94 -5.93 -6.22
C ALA A 294 -7.52 -4.76 -7.04
N ASN A 295 -8.01 -3.68 -6.40
CA ASN A 295 -8.59 -2.53 -7.11
C ASN A 295 -7.64 -1.33 -7.02
N LEU A 296 -7.13 -0.88 -8.18
CA LEU A 296 -6.13 0.18 -8.32
C LEU A 296 -6.64 1.57 -7.87
N LEU A 297 -7.95 1.82 -7.99
CA LEU A 297 -8.54 3.13 -7.73
C LEU A 297 -9.12 3.26 -6.31
N ALA A 298 -9.31 2.13 -5.61
CA ALA A 298 -9.86 2.13 -4.28
C ALA A 298 -8.78 2.43 -3.23
N PRO A 299 -8.88 3.53 -2.46
CA PRO A 299 -7.90 3.87 -1.44
C PRO A 299 -7.94 2.87 -0.28
N ARG A 300 -6.78 2.60 0.35
CA ARG A 300 -6.68 1.67 1.48
C ARG A 300 -6.04 2.33 2.70
N SER A 301 -6.70 2.15 3.85
CA SER A 301 -6.22 2.69 5.12
C SER A 301 -4.83 2.18 5.52
N GLU A 302 -4.53 0.92 5.21
CA GLU A 302 -3.25 0.28 5.55
C GLU A 302 -2.03 1.00 4.94
N GLY A 303 -2.09 1.36 3.65
CA GLY A 303 -1.02 2.11 3.01
C GLY A 303 -0.94 3.56 3.51
N GLN A 304 -2.07 4.23 3.70
CA GLN A 304 -2.09 5.57 4.30
C GLN A 304 -1.41 5.57 5.68
N LEU A 305 -1.73 4.59 6.54
CA LEU A 305 -1.10 4.41 7.85
C LEU A 305 0.40 4.13 7.75
N ARG A 306 0.87 3.34 6.76
CA ARG A 306 2.31 3.13 6.55
C ARG A 306 3.04 4.42 6.22
N ALA A 307 2.51 5.22 5.29
CA ALA A 307 3.11 6.52 4.95
C ALA A 307 3.14 7.44 6.17
N MET A 308 2.02 7.57 6.90
CA MET A 308 1.95 8.40 8.10
C MET A 308 2.95 7.95 9.17
N ARG A 309 2.92 6.69 9.59
CA ARG A 309 3.83 6.13 10.59
C ARG A 309 5.31 6.27 10.20
N ALA A 310 5.64 6.12 8.92
CA ALA A 310 7.01 6.31 8.45
C ALA A 310 7.50 7.76 8.65
N ALA A 311 6.65 8.76 8.40
CA ALA A 311 7.02 10.15 8.62
C ALA A 311 7.15 10.47 10.11
N TYR A 312 6.22 10.01 10.96
CA TYR A 312 6.27 10.23 12.41
C TYR A 312 7.51 9.57 13.04
N ARG A 313 7.86 8.35 12.62
CA ARG A 313 9.12 7.71 13.02
C ARG A 313 10.35 8.50 12.58
N GLN A 314 10.33 9.07 11.37
CA GLN A 314 11.45 9.88 10.89
C GLN A 314 11.60 11.18 11.67
N ALA A 315 10.47 11.81 12.05
CA ALA A 315 10.46 13.06 12.79
C ALA A 315 10.68 12.88 14.30
N ASP A 316 10.59 11.65 14.81
CA ASP A 316 10.51 11.31 16.25
C ASP A 316 9.38 12.07 16.96
N TRP A 317 8.21 12.13 16.31
CA TRP A 317 7.02 12.83 16.82
C TRP A 317 5.88 11.84 17.11
N GLN A 318 4.99 12.24 18.02
CA GLN A 318 3.72 11.57 18.24
C GLN A 318 2.60 12.22 17.41
N PRO A 319 1.52 11.49 17.04
CA PRO A 319 0.40 12.05 16.30
C PRO A 319 -0.13 13.36 16.89
N GLY A 320 -0.34 13.36 18.22
CA GLY A 320 -0.79 14.53 18.98
C GLY A 320 0.13 15.73 19.00
N ASP A 321 1.34 15.60 18.47
CA ASP A 321 2.23 16.74 18.26
C ASP A 321 1.87 17.55 17.02
N VAL A 322 0.85 17.21 16.25
CA VAL A 322 0.41 18.00 15.09
C VAL A 322 -0.85 18.82 15.42
N ASP A 323 -0.85 20.09 15.03
CA ASP A 323 -1.98 21.01 15.27
C ASP A 323 -2.94 21.08 14.08
N LEU A 324 -2.41 20.91 12.86
CA LEU A 324 -3.15 21.04 11.61
C LEU A 324 -2.74 19.93 10.64
N ILE A 325 -3.70 19.16 10.15
CA ILE A 325 -3.50 18.21 9.06
C ILE A 325 -4.22 18.73 7.82
N GLU A 326 -3.45 19.05 6.80
CA GLU A 326 -3.94 19.34 5.46
C GLU A 326 -4.13 18.02 4.73
N CYS A 327 -5.39 17.57 4.71
CA CYS A 327 -5.82 16.28 4.21
C CYS A 327 -5.73 16.16 2.68
N HIS A 328 -5.68 14.92 2.20
CA HIS A 328 -5.89 14.63 0.80
C HIS A 328 -7.33 14.98 0.38
N ALA A 329 -8.31 14.74 1.24
CA ALA A 329 -9.75 14.96 1.13
C ALA A 329 -10.17 15.72 -0.14
N THR A 330 -10.66 14.94 -1.11
CA THR A 330 -11.05 15.40 -2.45
C THR A 330 -12.54 15.71 -2.54
N GLY A 331 -13.30 15.49 -1.47
CA GLY A 331 -14.76 15.57 -1.48
C GLY A 331 -15.40 14.32 -2.09
N THR A 332 -14.63 13.26 -2.34
CA THR A 332 -15.18 11.96 -2.73
C THR A 332 -15.62 11.21 -1.47
N PRO A 333 -16.89 10.76 -1.36
CA PRO A 333 -17.40 10.18 -0.11
C PRO A 333 -16.56 9.00 0.41
N VAL A 334 -16.14 8.10 -0.47
CA VAL A 334 -15.33 6.93 -0.10
C VAL A 334 -13.90 7.33 0.28
N GLY A 335 -13.26 8.21 -0.51
CA GLY A 335 -11.88 8.64 -0.25
C GLY A 335 -11.75 9.41 1.05
N ASP A 336 -12.63 10.39 1.27
CA ASP A 336 -12.67 11.19 2.50
C ASP A 336 -12.94 10.30 3.74
N ALA A 337 -13.83 9.30 3.64
CA ALA A 337 -14.10 8.39 4.74
C ALA A 337 -12.89 7.50 5.09
N VAL A 338 -12.22 6.90 4.09
CA VAL A 338 -11.02 6.08 4.31
C VAL A 338 -9.89 6.90 4.93
N GLU A 339 -9.70 8.15 4.49
CA GLU A 339 -8.71 9.04 5.09
C GLU A 339 -9.03 9.35 6.56
N LEU A 340 -10.29 9.68 6.88
CA LEU A 340 -10.71 9.94 8.24
C LEU A 340 -10.52 8.71 9.15
N ASP A 341 -10.90 7.52 8.69
CA ASP A 341 -10.68 6.28 9.43
C ASP A 341 -9.19 6.01 9.68
N SER A 342 -8.34 6.30 8.69
CA SER A 342 -6.89 6.17 8.83
C SER A 342 -6.31 7.16 9.83
N LEU A 343 -6.80 8.40 9.84
CA LEU A 343 -6.41 9.41 10.81
C LEU A 343 -6.85 9.02 12.23
N HIS A 344 -8.09 8.54 12.41
CA HIS A 344 -8.57 8.04 13.70
C HIS A 344 -7.76 6.83 14.18
N ALA A 345 -7.43 5.89 13.30
CA ALA A 345 -6.60 4.75 13.64
C ALA A 345 -5.18 5.15 14.03
N LEU A 346 -4.62 6.19 13.41
CA LEU A 346 -3.31 6.74 13.78
C LEU A 346 -3.33 7.43 15.16
N TRP A 347 -4.43 8.11 15.49
CA TRP A 347 -4.58 8.92 16.71
C TRP A 347 -5.24 8.19 17.89
N HIS A 348 -5.56 6.90 17.74
CA HIS A 348 -6.37 6.11 18.69
C HIS A 348 -5.80 6.07 20.13
N GLU A 349 -4.52 6.39 20.34
CA GLU A 349 -3.88 6.41 21.66
C GLU A 349 -3.95 7.79 22.39
N ASP A 350 -4.48 8.85 21.77
CA ASP A 350 -4.42 10.23 22.30
C ASP A 350 -5.82 10.84 22.56
N THR A 351 -6.65 10.13 23.34
CA THR A 351 -8.06 10.49 23.63
C THR A 351 -8.24 11.72 24.53
N ASP A 352 -7.20 12.18 25.20
CA ASP A 352 -7.25 13.32 26.14
C ASP A 352 -7.24 14.69 25.41
N ARG A 353 -7.30 14.70 24.07
CA ARG A 353 -7.08 15.88 23.22
C ARG A 353 -8.21 16.14 22.21
N ALA A 354 -9.45 15.90 22.62
CA ALA A 354 -10.64 16.12 21.80
C ALA A 354 -10.65 17.51 21.13
N GLY A 355 -10.88 17.56 19.82
CA GLY A 355 -10.97 18.79 19.02
C GLY A 355 -9.68 19.61 18.88
N ARG A 356 -8.51 19.09 19.28
CA ARG A 356 -7.25 19.85 19.28
C ARG A 356 -6.64 20.00 17.88
N CYS A 357 -6.77 18.99 17.02
CA CYS A 357 -6.20 19.00 15.68
C CYS A 357 -7.22 19.51 14.66
N VAL A 358 -6.86 20.54 13.90
CA VAL A 358 -7.65 21.02 12.78
C VAL A 358 -7.39 20.16 11.55
N LEU A 359 -8.45 19.75 10.86
CA LEU A 359 -8.38 19.16 9.53
C LEU A 359 -8.81 20.20 8.49
N GLY A 360 -8.17 20.17 7.33
CA GLY A 360 -8.65 20.95 6.19
C GLY A 360 -8.14 20.45 4.85
N SER A 361 -8.66 21.02 3.77
CA SER A 361 -8.19 20.72 2.41
C SER A 361 -8.33 21.93 1.51
N VAL A 362 -7.22 22.38 0.93
CA VAL A 362 -7.13 23.49 -0.03
C VAL A 362 -7.91 23.20 -1.31
N LYS A 363 -8.25 21.91 -1.55
CA LYS A 363 -9.02 21.50 -2.73
C LYS A 363 -10.43 22.09 -2.73
N SER A 364 -10.94 22.44 -1.55
CA SER A 364 -12.17 23.22 -1.42
C SER A 364 -12.10 24.61 -2.05
N ASN A 365 -10.91 25.22 -2.08
CA ASN A 365 -10.70 26.56 -2.62
C ASN A 365 -10.36 26.55 -4.10
N VAL A 366 -9.47 25.63 -4.53
CA VAL A 366 -8.86 25.64 -5.87
C VAL A 366 -9.09 24.37 -6.67
N GLY A 367 -9.94 23.47 -6.19
CA GLY A 367 -10.14 22.16 -6.79
C GLY A 367 -8.95 21.22 -6.56
N HIS A 368 -9.04 20.03 -7.14
CA HIS A 368 -8.02 19.02 -7.08
C HIS A 368 -6.97 19.22 -8.20
N LEU A 369 -5.83 19.78 -7.81
CA LEU A 369 -4.70 20.12 -8.68
C LEU A 369 -3.85 18.91 -9.12
N LEU A 370 -4.39 17.69 -9.12
CA LEU A 370 -3.70 16.46 -9.54
C LEU A 370 -2.27 16.39 -8.95
N THR A 371 -1.24 16.40 -9.79
CA THR A 371 0.19 16.32 -9.43
C THR A 371 0.70 17.53 -8.65
N ALA A 372 0.06 18.69 -8.76
CA ALA A 372 0.36 19.91 -7.99
C ALA A 372 -0.43 20.02 -6.68
N ALA A 373 -1.31 19.06 -6.35
CA ALA A 373 -2.16 19.12 -5.16
C ALA A 373 -1.35 19.24 -3.86
N GLY A 374 -0.30 18.42 -3.70
CA GLY A 374 0.60 18.51 -2.54
C GLY A 374 1.35 19.84 -2.45
N GLY A 375 1.74 20.42 -3.59
CA GLY A 375 2.36 21.74 -3.65
C GLY A 375 1.42 22.87 -3.22
N ALA A 376 0.15 22.83 -3.62
CA ALA A 376 -0.87 23.78 -3.16
C ALA A 376 -1.11 23.67 -1.64
N SER A 377 -1.18 22.43 -1.13
CA SER A 377 -1.31 22.13 0.29
C SER A 377 -0.10 22.63 1.10
N LEU A 378 1.13 22.43 0.61
CA LEU A 378 2.34 22.95 1.25
C LEU A 378 2.34 24.48 1.27
N MET A 379 2.01 25.12 0.15
CA MET A 379 1.91 26.58 0.11
C MET A 379 0.90 27.15 1.12
N LYS A 380 -0.27 26.51 1.25
CA LYS A 380 -1.28 26.87 2.27
C LYS A 380 -0.70 26.77 3.68
N ILE A 381 -0.02 25.68 4.00
CA ILE A 381 0.58 25.48 5.34
C ILE A 381 1.68 26.50 5.63
N LEU A 382 2.57 26.78 4.68
CA LEU A 382 3.64 27.77 4.88
C LEU A 382 3.08 29.18 5.15
N TRP A 383 2.00 29.57 4.46
CA TRP A 383 1.32 30.83 4.75
C TRP A 383 0.56 30.82 6.07
N ALA A 384 -0.11 29.72 6.41
CA ALA A 384 -0.77 29.54 7.69
C ALA A 384 0.20 29.66 8.87
N LEU A 385 1.40 29.09 8.76
CA LEU A 385 2.49 29.24 9.73
C LEU A 385 2.96 30.71 9.79
N LYS A 386 3.24 31.31 8.62
CA LYS A 386 3.72 32.70 8.51
C LYS A 386 2.77 33.72 9.11
N THR A 387 1.46 33.55 8.94
CA THR A 387 0.44 34.45 9.49
C THR A 387 -0.16 33.95 10.79
N GLU A 388 0.36 32.86 11.34
CA GLU A 388 -0.10 32.26 12.60
C GLU A 388 -1.63 32.06 12.63
N THR A 389 -2.18 31.50 11.56
CA THR A 389 -3.64 31.38 11.34
C THR A 389 -4.00 29.96 10.94
N LEU A 390 -4.97 29.36 11.63
CA LEU A 390 -5.62 28.12 11.21
C LEU A 390 -6.66 28.45 10.13
N PRO A 391 -6.47 27.99 8.87
CA PRO A 391 -7.34 28.37 7.77
C PRO A 391 -8.66 27.57 7.77
N PRO A 392 -9.76 28.15 7.27
CA PRO A 392 -11.00 27.41 7.07
C PRO A 392 -10.87 26.42 5.90
N THR A 393 -11.83 25.50 5.81
CA THR A 393 -12.10 24.71 4.61
C THR A 393 -13.31 25.30 3.91
N ALA A 394 -13.16 25.76 2.67
CA ALA A 394 -14.28 26.29 1.90
C ALA A 394 -15.35 25.21 1.71
N ASN A 395 -16.60 25.62 1.49
CA ASN A 395 -17.73 24.73 1.23
C ASN A 395 -18.09 23.74 2.38
N TYR A 396 -17.41 23.82 3.52
CA TYR A 396 -17.73 23.05 4.71
C TYR A 396 -18.97 23.64 5.42
N ARG A 397 -19.95 22.79 5.72
CA ARG A 397 -21.22 23.19 6.37
C ARG A 397 -21.57 22.33 7.58
N ALA A 398 -21.48 21.01 7.43
CA ALA A 398 -21.74 20.04 8.47
C ALA A 398 -20.75 18.88 8.32
N PRO A 399 -20.33 18.24 9.41
CA PRO A 399 -19.33 17.17 9.36
C PRO A 399 -19.84 15.95 8.57
N ALA A 400 -18.97 15.34 7.78
CA ALA A 400 -19.21 14.03 7.21
C ALA A 400 -19.41 12.98 8.32
N ALA A 401 -20.19 11.92 8.08
CA ALA A 401 -20.51 10.91 9.08
C ALA A 401 -19.26 10.26 9.71
N ALA A 402 -18.22 10.00 8.90
CA ALA A 402 -16.95 9.43 9.36
C ALA A 402 -16.16 10.37 10.31
N LEU A 403 -16.44 11.69 10.28
CA LEU A 403 -15.80 12.66 11.18
C LEU A 403 -16.50 12.70 12.56
N VAL A 404 -17.77 12.30 12.64
CA VAL A 404 -18.57 12.35 13.87
C VAL A 404 -18.27 11.14 14.74
N ARG A 405 -17.31 11.29 15.67
CA ARG A 405 -16.96 10.32 16.71
C ARG A 405 -16.87 11.02 18.07
N ASP A 406 -17.48 10.44 19.10
CA ASP A 406 -17.38 10.97 20.46
C ASP A 406 -15.91 10.99 20.90
N GLY A 407 -15.43 12.14 21.39
CA GLY A 407 -14.03 12.32 21.78
C GLY A 407 -13.04 12.45 20.62
N SER A 408 -13.50 12.62 19.37
CA SER A 408 -12.62 12.81 18.21
C SER A 408 -11.60 13.94 18.44
N PRO A 409 -10.30 13.72 18.18
CA PRO A 409 -9.28 14.78 18.28
C PRO A 409 -9.38 15.81 17.15
N PHE A 410 -10.23 15.56 16.16
CA PHE A 410 -10.30 16.32 14.92
C PHE A 410 -11.50 17.26 14.86
N ARG A 411 -11.28 18.46 14.30
CA ARG A 411 -12.33 19.41 13.92
C ARG A 411 -12.01 20.08 12.60
N VAL A 412 -13.05 20.59 11.91
CA VAL A 412 -12.90 21.35 10.66
C VAL A 412 -13.42 22.77 10.87
N LEU A 413 -12.69 23.75 10.35
CA LEU A 413 -13.01 25.16 10.47
C LEU A 413 -13.88 25.67 9.32
N ALA A 414 -14.98 26.34 9.65
CA ALA A 414 -15.77 27.13 8.69
C ALA A 414 -15.26 28.58 8.55
N THR A 415 -14.55 29.07 9.56
CA THR A 415 -13.95 30.41 9.61
C THR A 415 -12.53 30.32 10.14
N ALA A 416 -11.64 31.20 9.68
CA ALA A 416 -10.26 31.25 10.16
C ALA A 416 -10.19 31.53 11.67
N GLU A 417 -9.21 30.93 12.34
CA GLU A 417 -8.91 31.15 13.77
C GLU A 417 -7.41 31.46 13.96
N PRO A 418 -7.00 32.18 15.02
CA PRO A 418 -5.60 32.28 15.38
C PRO A 418 -4.98 30.89 15.63
N TRP A 419 -3.77 30.66 15.10
CA TRP A 419 -2.99 29.47 15.41
C TRP A 419 -2.11 29.79 16.61
N GLU A 420 -2.57 29.54 17.82
CA GLU A 420 -1.77 29.76 19.02
C GLU A 420 -0.76 28.61 19.22
N ARG A 421 0.43 28.94 19.76
CA ARG A 421 1.38 27.91 20.18
C ARG A 421 0.81 27.17 21.39
N ARG A 422 1.02 25.85 21.44
CA ARG A 422 0.51 24.98 22.52
C ARG A 422 1.15 25.24 23.88
N GLY A 423 2.28 25.93 23.90
CA GLY A 423 3.03 26.28 25.09
C GLY A 423 4.26 27.10 24.71
N GLU A 424 4.89 27.70 25.71
CA GLU A 424 6.12 28.46 25.53
C GLU A 424 7.22 27.55 24.94
N GLY A 425 7.87 27.99 23.86
CA GLY A 425 8.91 27.22 23.17
C GLY A 425 8.42 26.05 22.30
N ILE A 426 7.11 25.74 22.27
CA ILE A 426 6.56 24.67 21.40
C ILE A 426 6.19 25.27 20.05
N ALA A 427 6.94 24.92 19.01
CA ALA A 427 6.69 25.34 17.63
C ALA A 427 5.36 24.77 17.09
N ARG A 428 4.69 25.54 16.22
CA ARG A 428 3.51 25.07 15.50
C ARG A 428 3.89 23.96 14.53
N ARG A 429 3.06 22.92 14.46
CA ARG A 429 3.35 21.73 13.64
C ARG A 429 2.16 21.39 12.76
N ALA A 430 2.44 21.11 11.49
CA ALA A 430 1.45 20.67 10.53
C ALA A 430 1.86 19.38 9.84
N ALA A 431 0.86 18.68 9.32
CA ALA A 431 1.04 17.56 8.41
C ALA A 431 0.31 17.78 7.09
N ILE A 432 0.76 17.10 6.04
CA ILE A 432 0.12 17.12 4.72
C ILE A 432 -0.04 15.69 4.21
N ASN A 433 -1.25 15.33 3.82
CA ASN A 433 -1.57 14.06 3.16
C ASN A 433 -1.73 14.26 1.65
N ALA A 434 -1.15 13.34 0.87
CA ALA A 434 -1.52 13.17 -0.53
C ALA A 434 -1.60 11.68 -0.87
N PHE A 435 -2.77 11.24 -1.30
CA PHE A 435 -3.04 9.84 -1.65
C PHE A 435 -3.39 9.78 -3.14
N GLY A 436 -2.46 9.29 -3.95
CA GLY A 436 -2.61 9.17 -5.39
C GLY A 436 -3.38 7.93 -5.82
N PHE A 437 -3.97 7.97 -7.01
CA PHE A 437 -4.44 6.76 -7.68
C PHE A 437 -3.34 5.72 -7.79
N GLY A 438 -3.72 4.44 -7.75
CA GLY A 438 -2.78 3.34 -7.61
C GLY A 438 -2.29 3.13 -6.18
N GLY A 439 -2.88 3.84 -5.20
CA GLY A 439 -2.51 3.72 -3.80
C GLY A 439 -1.17 4.36 -3.45
N ILE A 440 -0.74 5.35 -4.22
CA ILE A 440 0.58 5.98 -4.07
C ILE A 440 0.49 7.08 -2.99
N ASN A 441 0.91 6.77 -1.77
CA ASN A 441 0.67 7.62 -0.60
C ASN A 441 1.92 8.39 -0.16
N ALA A 442 1.72 9.64 0.24
CA ALA A 442 2.72 10.49 0.89
C ALA A 442 2.15 11.21 2.11
N HIS A 443 2.97 11.32 3.16
CA HIS A 443 2.69 12.11 4.37
C HIS A 443 3.90 12.97 4.73
N VAL A 444 3.73 14.28 4.88
CA VAL A 444 4.80 15.24 5.20
C VAL A 444 4.54 15.89 6.55
N LEU A 445 5.56 15.97 7.41
CA LEU A 445 5.54 16.68 8.69
C LEU A 445 6.39 17.95 8.64
N LEU A 446 5.82 19.07 9.08
CA LEU A 446 6.40 20.41 9.04
C LEU A 446 6.42 21.05 10.42
N GLU A 447 7.49 21.77 10.73
CA GLU A 447 7.62 22.59 11.94
C GLU A 447 7.88 24.06 11.58
N GLU A 448 7.21 24.97 12.29
CA GLU A 448 7.51 26.40 12.31
C GLU A 448 8.99 26.65 12.64
N TRP A 449 9.62 27.55 11.90
CA TRP A 449 10.96 28.05 12.28
C TRP A 449 10.82 29.32 13.14
N PRO A 450 11.24 29.31 14.42
CA PRO A 450 11.01 30.44 15.30
C PRO A 450 11.88 31.64 14.91
N PRO A 451 11.33 32.88 14.90
CA PRO A 451 12.08 34.10 14.55
C PRO A 451 13.32 34.32 15.43
N GLU A 452 13.27 33.93 16.70
CA GLU A 452 14.32 34.14 17.71
C GLU A 452 15.53 33.21 17.55
N ALA A 453 15.38 32.07 16.86
CA ALA A 453 16.48 31.15 16.58
C ALA A 453 17.46 31.71 15.53
N ALA A 454 17.07 32.74 14.77
CA ALA A 454 17.95 33.39 13.80
C ALA A 454 19.11 34.20 14.44
N GLY A 455 19.02 34.54 15.74
CA GLY A 455 19.98 35.42 16.42
C GLY A 455 21.00 34.74 17.34
N SER A 456 20.84 33.46 17.68
CA SER A 456 21.55 32.83 18.82
C SER A 456 22.32 31.55 18.50
N HIS A 457 22.44 31.15 17.23
CA HIS A 457 23.20 29.95 16.90
C HIS A 457 24.71 30.24 16.78
N PRO A 458 25.56 29.61 17.60
CA PRO A 458 27.00 29.63 17.35
C PRO A 458 27.23 29.04 15.96
N ARG A 459 28.10 29.68 15.16
CA ARG A 459 28.53 29.19 13.85
C ARG A 459 29.10 27.78 14.04
N GLY A 460 28.26 26.76 13.86
CA GLY A 460 28.68 25.36 13.93
C GLY A 460 29.75 25.15 12.88
N SER A 461 30.92 24.67 13.30
CA SER A 461 31.94 24.25 12.33
C SER A 461 31.30 23.20 11.43
N ALA A 462 31.32 23.42 10.11
CA ALA A 462 30.85 22.46 9.13
C ALA A 462 31.41 21.09 9.50
N THR A 463 30.53 20.17 9.93
CA THR A 463 30.90 18.77 9.92
C THR A 463 30.88 18.41 8.45
N ASN A 464 32.08 18.38 7.85
CA ASN A 464 32.30 17.89 6.51
C ASN A 464 31.98 16.39 6.55
N THR A 465 30.69 16.08 6.57
CA THR A 465 30.22 14.71 6.64
C THR A 465 30.61 14.10 5.29
N PRO A 466 31.51 13.10 5.30
CA PRO A 466 31.97 12.50 4.06
C PRO A 466 30.75 12.08 3.26
N MET A 467 30.75 12.40 1.96
CA MET A 467 29.77 11.83 1.03
C MET A 467 29.83 10.32 1.25
N ARG A 468 28.71 9.71 1.64
CA ARG A 468 28.64 8.26 1.77
C ARG A 468 28.96 7.72 0.38
N GLU A 469 30.04 6.97 0.24
CA GLU A 469 30.31 6.26 -1.01
C GLU A 469 29.07 5.40 -1.29
N PRO A 470 28.42 5.60 -2.45
CA PRO A 470 27.25 4.80 -2.78
C PRO A 470 27.68 3.34 -2.79
N ASP A 471 26.95 2.51 -2.04
CA ASP A 471 27.14 1.07 -2.10
C ASP A 471 26.93 0.62 -3.55
N ASP A 472 27.76 -0.32 -4.03
CA ASP A 472 27.58 -0.89 -5.37
C ASP A 472 26.17 -1.49 -5.50
N ILE A 473 25.47 -1.16 -6.60
CA ILE A 473 24.13 -1.71 -6.87
C ILE A 473 24.29 -3.04 -7.61
N ALA A 474 23.97 -4.14 -6.94
CA ALA A 474 23.94 -5.46 -7.55
C ALA A 474 22.69 -5.61 -8.45
N VAL A 475 22.89 -5.83 -9.74
CA VAL A 475 21.81 -6.21 -10.68
C VAL A 475 21.60 -7.72 -10.57
N ILE A 476 20.54 -8.13 -9.87
CA ILE A 476 20.25 -9.53 -9.57
C ILE A 476 19.17 -10.15 -10.47
N GLY A 477 18.50 -9.36 -11.31
CA GLY A 477 17.48 -9.84 -12.23
C GLY A 477 17.36 -8.92 -13.42
N ILE A 478 17.25 -9.48 -14.62
CA ILE A 478 17.15 -8.74 -15.87
C ILE A 478 16.10 -9.40 -16.77
N ALA A 479 15.19 -8.59 -17.30
CA ALA A 479 14.33 -8.97 -18.41
C ALA A 479 14.33 -7.87 -19.47
N ALA A 480 14.08 -8.26 -20.71
CA ALA A 480 14.01 -7.33 -21.82
C ALA A 480 13.10 -7.88 -22.91
N GLN A 481 12.31 -7.00 -23.50
CA GLN A 481 11.56 -7.24 -24.73
C GLN A 481 11.82 -6.07 -25.69
N ILE A 482 12.47 -6.34 -26.82
CA ILE A 482 12.94 -5.32 -27.77
C ILE A 482 12.59 -5.77 -29.19
N GLY A 483 11.63 -5.09 -29.80
CA GLY A 483 11.10 -5.47 -31.10
C GLY A 483 10.59 -6.92 -31.10
N PRO A 484 11.07 -7.80 -31.99
CA PRO A 484 10.68 -9.21 -32.02
C PRO A 484 11.34 -10.06 -30.92
N LEU A 485 12.32 -9.53 -30.18
CA LEU A 485 13.06 -10.26 -29.15
C LEU A 485 12.25 -10.23 -27.85
N LYS A 486 11.74 -11.38 -27.40
CA LYS A 486 10.79 -11.47 -26.28
C LYS A 486 11.46 -11.64 -24.90
N THR A 487 12.74 -12.02 -24.85
CA THR A 487 13.46 -12.26 -23.58
C THR A 487 14.86 -11.64 -23.55
N ALA A 488 15.42 -11.47 -22.34
CA ALA A 488 16.82 -11.04 -22.18
C ALA A 488 17.81 -12.01 -22.86
N ARG A 489 17.50 -13.31 -22.91
CA ARG A 489 18.30 -14.32 -23.61
C ARG A 489 18.26 -14.13 -25.13
N ASP A 490 17.11 -13.77 -25.69
CA ASP A 490 16.98 -13.49 -27.12
C ASP A 490 17.80 -12.24 -27.48
N VAL A 491 17.72 -11.19 -26.66
CA VAL A 491 18.55 -9.98 -26.80
C VAL A 491 20.04 -10.33 -26.72
N GLN A 492 20.45 -11.14 -25.75
CA GLN A 492 21.83 -11.59 -25.62
C GLN A 492 22.32 -12.36 -26.86
N GLN A 493 21.54 -13.34 -27.34
CA GLN A 493 21.89 -14.13 -28.52
C GLN A 493 21.98 -13.25 -29.78
N HIS A 494 21.08 -12.28 -29.91
CA HIS A 494 21.07 -11.33 -31.01
C HIS A 494 22.33 -10.45 -30.99
N LEU A 495 22.68 -9.87 -29.83
CA LEU A 495 23.90 -9.05 -29.66
C LEU A 495 25.19 -9.84 -29.97
N PHE A 496 25.26 -11.12 -29.58
CA PHE A 496 26.42 -11.97 -29.89
C PHE A 496 26.55 -12.37 -31.36
N ARG A 497 25.46 -12.36 -32.13
CA ARG A 497 25.47 -12.71 -33.56
C ARG A 497 25.80 -11.52 -34.47
N ALA A 498 25.79 -10.28 -33.94
CA ALA A 498 25.99 -9.04 -34.68
C ALA A 498 25.04 -8.85 -35.90
N ASP A 499 23.88 -9.49 -35.87
CA ASP A 499 22.90 -9.44 -36.96
C ASP A 499 21.92 -8.29 -36.70
N LEU A 500 22.26 -7.07 -37.17
CA LEU A 500 21.45 -5.86 -36.95
C LEU A 500 20.33 -5.69 -38.00
N ALA A 501 19.98 -6.73 -38.76
CA ALA A 501 18.97 -6.63 -39.82
C ALA A 501 17.57 -7.01 -39.32
N GLY A 502 16.67 -6.03 -39.19
CA GLY A 502 15.25 -6.26 -38.89
C GLY A 502 14.52 -5.02 -38.37
N SER A 503 13.19 -5.01 -38.48
CA SER A 503 12.36 -4.02 -37.78
C SER A 503 12.44 -4.28 -36.27
N LEU A 504 12.63 -3.23 -35.47
CA LEU A 504 12.60 -3.30 -34.00
C LEU A 504 11.22 -2.92 -33.42
N THR A 505 10.16 -3.08 -34.22
CA THR A 505 8.78 -2.85 -33.78
C THR A 505 8.29 -4.03 -32.96
N ILE A 506 7.50 -3.73 -31.92
CA ILE A 506 6.71 -4.73 -31.19
C ILE A 506 5.32 -4.72 -31.83
N ASP A 507 5.02 -5.75 -32.61
CA ASP A 507 3.77 -5.82 -33.36
C ASP A 507 2.60 -6.36 -32.51
N GLU A 508 2.91 -7.18 -31.48
CA GLU A 508 1.94 -7.79 -30.59
C GLU A 508 2.51 -7.99 -29.18
N ILE A 509 1.64 -7.88 -28.17
CA ILE A 509 1.93 -8.20 -26.77
C ILE A 509 0.89 -9.22 -26.31
N GLU A 510 1.36 -10.36 -25.84
CA GLU A 510 0.51 -11.45 -25.36
C GLU A 510 0.61 -11.53 -23.84
N THR A 511 -0.47 -11.23 -23.12
CA THR A 511 -0.52 -11.33 -21.65
C THR A 511 -1.47 -12.45 -21.21
N PRO A 512 -0.97 -13.55 -20.63
CA PRO A 512 -1.81 -14.54 -19.97
C PRO A 512 -2.70 -13.91 -18.89
N VAL A 513 -4.01 -14.17 -18.96
CA VAL A 513 -5.01 -13.65 -18.01
C VAL A 513 -4.71 -14.04 -16.56
N SER A 514 -4.06 -15.17 -16.33
CA SER A 514 -3.68 -15.65 -15.01
C SER A 514 -2.38 -15.06 -14.45
N GLU A 515 -1.61 -14.34 -15.27
CA GLU A 515 -0.29 -13.83 -14.88
C GLU A 515 -0.39 -12.73 -13.84
N PHE A 516 -1.33 -11.80 -14.05
CA PHE A 516 -1.57 -10.68 -13.14
C PHE A 516 -2.92 -10.82 -12.46
N ARG A 517 -3.03 -10.32 -11.22
CA ARG A 517 -4.30 -10.22 -10.49
C ARG A 517 -5.13 -9.02 -11.00
N ILE A 518 -5.30 -8.93 -12.31
CA ILE A 518 -6.03 -7.87 -13.00
C ILE A 518 -7.23 -8.53 -13.69
N PRO A 519 -8.46 -8.02 -13.53
CA PRO A 519 -9.63 -8.56 -14.22
C PRO A 519 -9.41 -8.64 -15.74
N PRO A 520 -9.93 -9.66 -16.44
CA PRO A 520 -9.73 -9.82 -17.89
C PRO A 520 -10.17 -8.60 -18.70
N VAL A 521 -11.29 -7.99 -18.33
CA VAL A 521 -11.80 -6.78 -18.99
C VAL A 521 -10.86 -5.58 -18.82
N GLU A 522 -10.25 -5.43 -17.64
CA GLU A 522 -9.29 -4.35 -17.39
C GLU A 522 -7.99 -4.61 -18.17
N LEU A 523 -7.53 -5.87 -18.25
CA LEU A 523 -6.38 -6.23 -19.10
C LEU A 523 -6.62 -5.90 -20.58
N GLU A 524 -7.84 -6.12 -21.10
CA GLU A 524 -8.22 -5.77 -22.48
C GLU A 524 -8.21 -4.26 -22.73
N GLU A 525 -8.62 -3.46 -21.74
CA GLU A 525 -8.66 -1.99 -21.83
C GLU A 525 -7.28 -1.33 -21.58
N MET A 526 -6.34 -2.05 -20.97
CA MET A 526 -4.99 -1.54 -20.71
C MET A 526 -4.21 -1.27 -21.98
N LEU A 527 -3.45 -0.17 -21.97
CA LEU A 527 -2.57 0.17 -23.09
C LEU A 527 -1.42 -0.86 -23.19
N PRO A 528 -0.97 -1.20 -24.41
CA PRO A 528 0.18 -2.08 -24.62
C PRO A 528 1.43 -1.62 -23.85
N GLN A 529 1.61 -0.31 -23.66
CA GLN A 529 2.69 0.24 -22.84
C GLN A 529 2.67 -0.27 -21.39
N GLN A 530 1.48 -0.37 -20.78
CA GLN A 530 1.32 -0.83 -19.40
C GLN A 530 1.54 -2.34 -19.30
N GLN A 531 1.00 -3.09 -20.25
CA GLN A 531 1.20 -4.55 -20.31
C GLN A 531 2.68 -4.91 -20.49
N LEU A 532 3.37 -4.23 -21.43
CA LEU A 532 4.80 -4.43 -21.67
C LEU A 532 5.61 -4.20 -20.38
N MET A 533 5.32 -3.10 -19.68
CA MET A 533 5.99 -2.73 -18.43
C MET A 533 5.77 -3.79 -17.34
N LEU A 534 4.54 -4.28 -17.17
CA LEU A 534 4.23 -5.33 -16.19
C LEU A 534 4.96 -6.65 -16.50
N GLN A 535 4.94 -7.08 -17.76
CA GLN A 535 5.60 -8.32 -18.19
C GLN A 535 7.11 -8.30 -17.95
N VAL A 536 7.79 -7.22 -18.37
CA VAL A 536 9.25 -7.13 -18.17
C VAL A 536 9.60 -6.97 -16.69
N ALA A 537 8.77 -6.29 -15.89
CA ALA A 537 8.99 -6.19 -14.45
C ALA A 537 8.83 -7.55 -13.75
N ALA A 538 7.78 -8.31 -14.08
CA ALA A 538 7.55 -9.65 -13.54
C ALA A 538 8.66 -10.63 -13.93
N ALA A 539 9.05 -10.65 -15.21
CA ALA A 539 10.14 -11.50 -15.69
C ALA A 539 11.48 -11.17 -15.04
N ALA A 540 11.76 -9.90 -14.73
CA ALA A 540 12.99 -9.52 -14.00
C ALA A 540 12.96 -10.01 -12.54
N LEU A 541 11.78 -10.05 -11.91
CA LEU A 541 11.61 -10.64 -10.58
C LEU A 541 11.80 -12.16 -10.61
N ASP A 542 11.26 -12.84 -11.62
CA ASP A 542 11.43 -14.28 -11.81
C ASP A 542 12.91 -14.65 -12.04
N ASP A 543 13.63 -13.84 -12.83
CA ASP A 543 15.09 -14.00 -13.04
C ASP A 543 15.86 -13.84 -11.72
N ALA A 544 15.51 -12.85 -10.91
CA ALA A 544 16.10 -12.68 -9.58
C ALA A 544 15.81 -13.87 -8.65
N GLN A 545 14.58 -14.39 -8.66
CA GLN A 545 14.20 -15.55 -7.87
C GLN A 545 14.94 -16.83 -8.30
N ALA A 546 15.18 -17.01 -9.60
CA ALA A 546 15.91 -18.15 -10.14
C ALA A 546 17.36 -18.26 -9.61
N LEU A 547 17.97 -17.14 -9.18
CA LEU A 547 19.29 -17.12 -8.55
C LEU A 547 19.28 -17.54 -7.07
N GLY A 548 18.14 -17.96 -6.52
CA GLY A 548 17.98 -18.24 -5.10
C GLY A 548 17.94 -16.97 -4.24
N VAL A 549 17.83 -15.79 -4.87
CA VAL A 549 17.49 -14.56 -4.17
C VAL A 549 16.00 -14.61 -3.90
N ALA A 550 15.65 -15.26 -2.79
CA ALA A 550 14.30 -15.17 -2.25
C ALA A 550 14.05 -13.69 -1.92
N MET A 551 13.29 -13.00 -2.78
CA MET A 551 12.47 -11.87 -2.35
C MET A 551 11.49 -12.45 -1.32
N ALA A 552 11.91 -12.48 -0.06
CA ALA A 552 11.07 -12.92 1.03
C ALA A 552 10.01 -11.84 1.31
N GLU A 553 9.00 -11.78 0.45
CA GLU A 553 7.65 -11.74 0.95
C GLU A 553 7.11 -13.15 0.77
N LEU A 554 7.37 -14.00 1.76
CA LEU A 554 6.46 -15.09 2.04
C LEU A 554 5.23 -14.43 2.65
N PRO A 555 4.10 -14.30 1.94
CA PRO A 555 2.87 -14.08 2.63
C PRO A 555 2.65 -15.34 3.48
N LEU A 556 2.61 -15.14 4.79
CA LEU A 556 2.69 -16.19 5.79
C LEU A 556 1.34 -16.90 5.97
N HIS A 557 0.67 -17.22 4.86
CA HIS A 557 -0.45 -18.16 4.81
C HIS A 557 0.00 -19.62 4.71
N ALA A 558 1.30 -19.89 4.88
CA ALA A 558 1.89 -21.22 4.73
C ALA A 558 2.92 -21.53 5.85
N LEU A 559 2.64 -21.14 7.10
CA LEU A 559 3.47 -21.56 8.23
C LEU A 559 2.59 -22.00 9.41
N ASP A 560 2.41 -23.30 9.56
CA ASP A 560 1.99 -23.90 10.82
C ASP A 560 3.17 -23.87 11.79
N VAL A 561 3.01 -23.21 12.93
CA VAL A 561 4.00 -23.25 14.02
C VAL A 561 3.52 -24.24 15.07
N ILE A 562 3.88 -25.50 14.89
CA ILE A 562 3.55 -26.59 15.82
C ILE A 562 4.57 -26.63 16.96
N PHE A 563 4.12 -26.41 18.20
CA PHE A 563 4.96 -26.59 19.39
C PHE A 563 4.79 -28.01 19.96
N GLY A 564 5.61 -28.94 19.48
CA GLY A 564 5.73 -30.29 20.05
C GLY A 564 6.82 -30.39 21.13
N GLY A 565 6.43 -30.77 22.35
CA GLY A 565 7.34 -31.32 23.37
C GLY A 565 7.85 -30.37 24.46
N ARG A 566 8.62 -30.96 25.40
CA ARG A 566 9.09 -30.34 26.65
C ARG A 566 9.86 -29.03 26.41
N ILE A 567 9.28 -27.89 26.80
CA ILE A 567 9.91 -26.57 26.64
C ILE A 567 11.11 -26.46 27.61
N GLN A 568 12.33 -26.52 27.06
CA GLN A 568 13.53 -26.26 27.84
C GLN A 568 13.72 -24.74 28.05
N PRO A 569 14.21 -24.28 29.24
CA PRO A 569 14.42 -22.86 29.54
C PRO A 569 15.26 -22.09 28.51
N ARG A 570 16.14 -22.77 27.77
CA ARG A 570 16.95 -22.17 26.69
C ARG A 570 16.14 -21.78 25.46
N ARG A 571 15.06 -22.49 25.14
CA ARG A 571 14.16 -22.13 24.02
C ARG A 571 13.31 -20.91 24.36
N LEU A 572 12.88 -20.78 25.62
CA LEU A 572 12.18 -19.59 26.14
C LEU A 572 13.03 -18.31 26.02
N ALA A 573 14.33 -18.41 26.29
CA ALA A 573 15.27 -17.30 26.14
C ALA A 573 15.51 -16.92 24.67
N ALA A 574 15.54 -17.89 23.75
CA ALA A 574 15.67 -17.64 22.31
C ALA A 574 14.43 -16.94 21.75
N VAL A 575 13.23 -17.38 22.15
CA VAL A 575 11.96 -16.74 21.76
C VAL A 575 11.86 -15.32 22.31
N ARG A 576 12.16 -15.09 23.59
CA ARG A 576 12.21 -13.74 24.17
C ARG A 576 13.17 -12.80 23.42
N ARG A 577 14.29 -13.32 22.93
CA ARG A 577 15.26 -12.56 22.15
C ARG A 577 14.79 -12.27 20.71
N ILE A 578 14.11 -13.22 20.07
CA ILE A 578 13.51 -13.04 18.74
C ILE A 578 12.37 -12.01 18.80
N CYS A 579 11.56 -12.03 19.86
CA CYS A 579 10.43 -11.10 20.06
C CYS A 579 10.86 -9.72 20.59
N ALA A 580 12.00 -9.60 21.27
CA ALA A 580 12.48 -8.32 21.79
C ALA A 580 13.12 -7.41 20.71
N ASP A 581 13.68 -7.99 19.65
CA ASP A 581 14.49 -7.24 18.67
C ASP A 581 13.75 -6.91 17.36
N ARG A 582 12.46 -7.24 17.23
CA ARG A 582 11.64 -6.91 16.05
C ARG A 582 10.18 -6.62 16.42
N PRO A 583 9.66 -5.40 16.24
CA PRO A 583 8.22 -5.15 16.31
C PRO A 583 7.59 -5.74 15.05
N LEU A 584 7.21 -7.00 15.12
CA LEU A 584 6.53 -7.70 14.04
C LEU A 584 5.03 -7.64 14.31
N GLY A 585 4.33 -6.80 13.56
CA GLY A 585 2.87 -6.84 13.49
C GLY A 585 2.45 -8.03 12.66
N TYR A 586 1.96 -9.08 13.30
CA TYR A 586 1.37 -10.23 12.63
C TYR A 586 -0.13 -10.21 12.88
N VAL A 587 -0.91 -10.64 11.89
CA VAL A 587 -2.24 -11.19 12.11
C VAL A 587 -2.11 -12.67 11.79
N LEU A 588 -2.02 -13.51 12.82
CA LEU A 588 -2.01 -14.96 12.63
C LEU A 588 -3.48 -15.42 12.50
N HIS A 589 -3.88 -15.80 11.30
CA HIS A 589 -4.99 -16.72 11.11
C HIS A 589 -4.38 -18.12 10.96
N GLY A 590 -4.06 -18.75 12.09
CA GLY A 590 -3.34 -20.02 12.10
C GLY A 590 -3.46 -20.72 13.44
N HIS A 591 -3.62 -22.04 13.39
CA HIS A 591 -3.91 -22.91 14.51
C HIS A 591 -2.61 -23.14 15.30
N LEU A 592 -2.57 -22.79 16.59
CA LEU A 592 -1.42 -23.10 17.44
C LEU A 592 -1.66 -24.37 18.27
N GLY A 593 -1.41 -25.52 17.65
CA GLY A 593 -1.55 -26.84 18.26
C GLY A 593 -0.60 -27.04 19.46
N ILE A 594 -1.19 -27.24 20.65
CA ILE A 594 -0.46 -27.71 21.83
C ILE A 594 -0.70 -29.21 21.95
N ASN A 595 0.35 -30.02 21.91
CA ASN A 595 0.24 -31.45 22.18
C ASN A 595 0.69 -31.73 23.62
N LEU A 596 -0.28 -31.99 24.51
CA LEU A 596 -0.03 -32.32 25.93
C LEU A 596 0.41 -33.78 26.08
N MET A 597 1.51 -34.16 25.44
CA MET A 597 2.03 -35.53 25.51
C MET A 597 2.51 -35.86 26.93
N GLU A 598 1.97 -36.96 27.47
CA GLU A 598 2.46 -37.79 28.59
C GLU A 598 2.22 -37.38 30.06
N GLU A 599 1.73 -36.18 30.40
CA GLU A 599 1.47 -35.83 31.81
C GLU A 599 0.06 -35.25 32.05
N ALA A 600 -0.97 -36.09 31.92
CA ALA A 600 -2.38 -35.78 32.22
C ALA A 600 -2.68 -35.31 33.67
N PHE A 601 -1.64 -34.97 34.47
CA PHE A 601 -1.72 -34.74 35.90
C PHE A 601 -1.07 -33.44 36.39
N ARG A 602 -0.65 -32.51 35.52
CA ARG A 602 -0.07 -31.20 35.93
C ARG A 602 -0.82 -29.97 35.41
N LEU A 603 -2.06 -29.80 35.86
CA LEU A 603 -2.92 -28.64 35.53
C LEU A 603 -2.23 -27.26 35.64
N PRO A 604 -1.42 -26.95 36.68
CA PRO A 604 -0.79 -25.63 36.79
C PRO A 604 0.18 -25.33 35.64
N LEU A 605 0.97 -26.34 35.21
CA LEU A 605 1.92 -26.18 34.12
C LEU A 605 1.20 -26.01 32.77
N HIS A 606 0.11 -26.76 32.56
CA HIS A 606 -0.70 -26.62 31.34
C HIS A 606 -1.34 -25.23 31.25
N LEU A 607 -1.83 -24.69 32.37
CA LEU A 607 -2.39 -23.33 32.41
C LEU A 607 -1.33 -22.25 32.18
N GLU A 608 -0.11 -22.40 32.68
CA GLU A 608 0.99 -21.46 32.41
C GLU A 608 1.43 -21.47 30.94
N VAL A 609 1.59 -22.66 30.35
CA VAL A 609 1.93 -22.82 28.94
C VAL A 609 0.82 -22.28 28.05
N LEU A 610 -0.44 -22.61 28.35
CA LEU A 610 -1.57 -22.07 27.62
C LEU A 610 -1.66 -20.56 27.74
N ARG A 611 -1.49 -20.00 28.95
CA ARG A 611 -1.53 -18.54 29.17
C ARG A 611 -0.49 -17.84 28.30
N ALA A 612 0.75 -18.33 28.27
CA ALA A 612 1.79 -17.76 27.43
C ALA A 612 1.42 -17.80 25.93
N ASN A 613 0.75 -18.86 25.49
CA ASN A 613 0.30 -19.01 24.11
C ASN A 613 -0.94 -18.17 23.77
N ILE A 614 -1.88 -17.99 24.70
CA ILE A 614 -3.03 -17.09 24.59
C ILE A 614 -2.55 -15.64 24.56
N GLU A 615 -1.58 -15.28 25.42
CA GLU A 615 -0.96 -13.95 25.42
C GLU A 615 -0.23 -13.69 24.10
N ALA A 616 0.47 -14.69 23.56
CA ALA A 616 1.07 -14.60 22.23
C ALA A 616 0.00 -14.45 21.15
N ALA A 617 -1.03 -15.28 21.14
CA ALA A 617 -2.15 -15.20 20.20
C ALA A 617 -2.84 -13.83 20.25
N ALA A 618 -3.12 -13.30 21.44
CA ALA A 618 -3.72 -11.99 21.63
C ALA A 618 -2.79 -10.85 21.16
N ALA A 619 -1.49 -10.93 21.44
CA ALA A 619 -0.50 -9.97 20.95
C ALA A 619 -0.34 -9.98 19.42
N LEU A 620 -0.74 -11.08 18.78
CA LEU A 620 -0.73 -11.30 17.33
C LEU A 620 -2.14 -11.17 16.72
N GLU A 621 -3.10 -10.62 17.49
CA GLU A 621 -4.51 -10.40 17.12
C GLU A 621 -5.28 -11.68 16.66
N CYS A 622 -4.80 -12.86 17.03
CA CYS A 622 -5.44 -14.14 16.73
C CYS A 622 -6.65 -14.34 17.63
N ARG A 623 -7.82 -14.59 17.02
CA ARG A 623 -9.06 -14.81 17.79
C ARG A 623 -9.33 -16.26 18.13
N ASN A 624 -8.68 -17.21 17.47
CA ASN A 624 -8.89 -18.65 17.65
C ASN A 624 -7.57 -19.35 17.92
N LEU A 625 -7.53 -20.19 18.94
CA LEU A 625 -6.38 -20.98 19.36
C LEU A 625 -6.77 -22.45 19.40
N VAL A 626 -6.11 -23.29 18.60
CA VAL A 626 -6.53 -24.69 18.45
C VAL A 626 -5.66 -25.64 19.25
N ILE A 627 -6.30 -26.51 20.02
CA ILE A 627 -5.64 -27.35 21.01
C ILE A 627 -5.92 -28.82 20.68
N HIS A 628 -4.86 -29.60 20.53
CA HIS A 628 -4.94 -31.05 20.50
C HIS A 628 -4.86 -31.61 21.90
N SER A 629 -5.90 -32.31 22.33
CA SER A 629 -5.95 -32.80 23.71
C SER A 629 -4.97 -33.93 24.03
N GLY A 630 -4.29 -34.47 23.02
CA GLY A 630 -3.28 -35.51 23.18
C GLY A 630 -3.87 -36.88 23.53
N PHE A 631 -2.97 -37.86 23.62
CA PHE A 631 -3.29 -39.27 23.83
C PHE A 631 -3.67 -39.58 25.29
N VAL A 632 -4.79 -40.28 25.50
CA VAL A 632 -5.11 -40.90 26.80
C VAL A 632 -4.52 -42.32 26.84
N PRO A 633 -3.60 -42.63 27.77
CA PRO A 633 -3.05 -43.98 27.88
C PRO A 633 -4.12 -45.00 28.27
N THR A 634 -4.00 -46.23 27.74
CA THR A 634 -4.87 -47.37 28.03
C THR A 634 -5.17 -47.48 29.52
N SER A 635 -6.43 -47.25 29.90
CA SER A 635 -6.91 -47.41 31.27
C SER A 635 -8.18 -48.25 31.32
N GLN A 636 -8.54 -48.78 32.49
CA GLN A 636 -9.84 -49.45 32.65
C GLN A 636 -10.98 -48.44 32.49
N ALA A 637 -12.20 -48.87 32.12
CA ALA A 637 -13.34 -48.00 31.85
C ALA A 637 -13.58 -46.88 32.90
N ALA A 638 -13.41 -47.19 34.18
CA ALA A 638 -13.55 -46.20 35.26
C ALA A 638 -12.43 -45.12 35.29
N GLY A 639 -11.23 -45.47 34.82
CA GLY A 639 -10.10 -44.53 34.67
C GLY A 639 -10.28 -43.58 33.50
N ILE A 640 -10.97 -44.02 32.45
CA ILE A 640 -11.29 -43.25 31.24
C ILE A 640 -12.30 -42.15 31.58
N GLU A 641 -13.41 -42.48 32.24
CA GLU A 641 -14.42 -41.48 32.65
C GLU A 641 -13.79 -40.40 33.57
N ALA A 642 -12.97 -40.83 34.53
CA ALA A 642 -12.26 -39.91 35.41
C ALA A 642 -11.24 -39.03 34.66
N ALA A 643 -10.69 -39.50 33.53
CA ALA A 643 -9.81 -38.71 32.68
C ALA A 643 -10.61 -37.66 31.88
N PHE A 644 -11.76 -38.03 31.32
CA PHE A 644 -12.67 -37.11 30.63
C PHE A 644 -13.20 -36.02 31.56
N ASP A 645 -13.63 -36.36 32.77
CA ASP A 645 -14.11 -35.37 33.75
C ASP A 645 -13.00 -34.37 34.12
N ARG A 646 -11.76 -34.86 34.31
CA ARG A 646 -10.61 -33.97 34.54
C ARG A 646 -10.34 -33.09 33.32
N GLN A 647 -10.35 -33.65 32.11
CA GLN A 647 -10.10 -32.90 30.89
C GLN A 647 -11.17 -31.82 30.67
N ARG A 648 -12.43 -32.11 30.99
CA ARG A 648 -13.54 -31.16 30.99
C ARG A 648 -13.26 -29.98 31.93
N GLU A 649 -12.81 -30.26 33.15
CA GLU A 649 -12.40 -29.24 34.12
C GLU A 649 -11.21 -28.41 33.61
N HIS A 650 -10.22 -29.04 32.99
CA HIS A 650 -9.06 -28.36 32.42
C HIS A 650 -9.49 -27.39 31.32
N LEU A 651 -10.22 -27.88 30.31
CA LEU A 651 -10.70 -27.08 29.19
C LEU A 651 -11.59 -25.92 29.65
N SER A 652 -12.44 -26.13 30.66
CA SER A 652 -13.23 -25.06 31.26
C SER A 652 -12.35 -23.94 31.85
N ARG A 653 -11.35 -24.28 32.68
CA ARG A 653 -10.41 -23.30 33.25
C ARG A 653 -9.53 -22.63 32.20
N MET A 654 -9.16 -23.36 31.17
CA MET A 654 -8.41 -22.84 30.02
C MET A 654 -9.26 -21.83 29.23
N GLY A 655 -10.55 -22.13 29.06
CA GLY A 655 -11.53 -21.22 28.47
C GLY A 655 -11.67 -19.92 29.25
N ASP A 656 -11.64 -19.96 30.59
CA ASP A 656 -11.65 -18.75 31.42
C ASP A 656 -10.44 -17.84 31.12
N VAL A 657 -9.26 -18.42 30.96
CA VAL A 657 -8.05 -17.67 30.58
C VAL A 657 -8.21 -17.10 29.17
N ALA A 658 -8.72 -17.88 28.21
CA ALA A 658 -8.90 -17.41 26.84
C ALA A 658 -9.90 -16.25 26.74
N ARG A 659 -11.00 -16.31 27.50
CA ARG A 659 -11.97 -15.23 27.63
C ARG A 659 -11.32 -13.91 28.03
N ASP A 660 -10.43 -13.93 29.02
CA ASP A 660 -9.78 -12.73 29.54
C ASP A 660 -8.89 -12.02 28.50
N HIS A 661 -8.49 -12.74 27.44
CA HIS A 661 -7.68 -12.23 26.33
C HIS A 661 -8.44 -12.12 25.00
N GLY A 662 -9.77 -12.33 24.99
CA GLY A 662 -10.58 -12.25 23.77
C GLY A 662 -10.32 -13.36 22.75
N VAL A 663 -9.74 -14.48 23.18
CA VAL A 663 -9.40 -15.64 22.34
C VAL A 663 -10.42 -16.77 22.59
N THR A 664 -10.69 -17.55 21.55
CA THR A 664 -11.54 -18.74 21.59
C THR A 664 -10.67 -19.98 21.44
N LEU A 665 -10.82 -20.95 22.34
CA LEU A 665 -10.14 -22.23 22.25
C LEU A 665 -10.95 -23.18 21.36
N CYS A 666 -10.37 -23.62 20.26
CA CYS A 666 -10.97 -24.68 19.46
C CYS A 666 -10.27 -26.00 19.80
N VAL A 667 -11.02 -27.02 20.15
CA VAL A 667 -10.50 -28.31 20.59
C VAL A 667 -10.63 -29.29 19.45
N GLU A 668 -9.49 -29.85 19.04
CA GLU A 668 -9.41 -30.79 17.94
C GLU A 668 -9.02 -32.18 18.46
N ASN A 669 -9.98 -33.11 18.36
CA ASN A 669 -9.91 -34.54 18.65
C ASN A 669 -9.36 -34.97 20.05
N ILE A 670 -10.07 -35.89 20.70
CA ILE A 670 -9.57 -36.62 21.88
C ILE A 670 -9.47 -38.09 21.48
N PHE A 671 -8.26 -38.61 21.31
CA PHE A 671 -8.06 -40.01 20.92
C PHE A 671 -7.64 -40.87 22.11
N GLU A 672 -8.31 -42.00 22.29
CA GLU A 672 -7.85 -43.11 23.11
C GLU A 672 -7.59 -44.32 22.21
N PHE A 673 -6.36 -44.83 22.20
CA PHE A 673 -6.09 -46.15 21.65
C PHE A 673 -6.16 -47.17 22.78
N THR A 674 -7.27 -47.90 22.89
CA THR A 674 -7.24 -49.20 23.56
C THR A 674 -7.11 -50.29 22.51
N GLY A 675 -6.16 -51.21 22.73
CA GLY A 675 -5.71 -52.16 21.71
C GLY A 675 -6.76 -53.07 21.07
N ILE A 676 -8.06 -53.03 21.41
CA ILE A 676 -9.09 -53.84 20.74
C ILE A 676 -10.45 -53.11 20.52
N LYS A 677 -10.73 -51.90 21.02
CA LYS A 677 -11.94 -51.12 20.63
C LYS A 677 -11.79 -49.66 21.04
N ALA A 678 -11.50 -48.77 20.09
CA ALA A 678 -11.59 -47.33 20.31
C ALA A 678 -13.07 -46.90 20.26
N THR A 679 -13.57 -46.26 21.31
CA THR A 679 -14.84 -45.52 21.30
C THR A 679 -14.58 -44.07 21.66
N ALA A 680 -14.03 -43.34 20.71
CA ALA A 680 -14.22 -41.90 20.60
C ALA A 680 -14.72 -41.62 19.19
N LEU A 681 -15.97 -42.01 18.95
CA LEU A 681 -16.73 -41.53 17.81
C LEU A 681 -17.00 -40.02 18.00
N PRO A 682 -17.04 -39.20 16.93
CA PRO A 682 -17.48 -37.80 16.96
C PRO A 682 -18.68 -37.51 17.87
N GLY A 683 -19.66 -38.41 17.98
CA GLY A 683 -20.81 -38.28 18.88
C GLY A 683 -20.51 -38.32 20.40
N ARG A 684 -19.42 -38.96 20.86
CA ARG A 684 -19.00 -38.89 22.27
C ARG A 684 -18.23 -37.60 22.53
N LEU A 685 -17.35 -37.19 21.62
CA LEU A 685 -16.65 -35.90 21.69
C LEU A 685 -17.67 -34.74 21.73
N ALA A 686 -18.70 -34.79 20.89
CA ALA A 686 -19.80 -33.84 20.90
C ALA A 686 -20.49 -33.74 22.27
N ARG A 687 -20.73 -34.88 22.94
CA ARG A 687 -21.29 -34.90 24.30
C ARG A 687 -20.36 -34.29 25.33
N GLU A 688 -19.07 -34.64 25.29
CA GLU A 688 -18.09 -34.11 26.25
C GLU A 688 -17.87 -32.60 26.08
N LEU A 689 -17.76 -32.11 24.85
CA LEU A 689 -17.65 -30.67 24.57
C LEU A 689 -18.92 -29.91 24.96
N ARG A 690 -20.12 -30.47 24.68
CA ARG A 690 -21.39 -29.93 25.20
C ARG A 690 -21.40 -29.85 26.72
N ALA A 691 -20.80 -30.81 27.40
CA ALA A 691 -20.73 -30.86 28.85
C ALA A 691 -19.75 -29.83 29.46
N ILE A 692 -18.76 -29.32 28.71
CA ILE A 692 -17.88 -28.22 29.17
C ILE A 692 -18.69 -26.91 29.36
N ALA A 693 -19.67 -26.66 28.48
CA ALA A 693 -20.56 -25.50 28.52
C ALA A 693 -19.84 -24.14 28.72
N HIS A 694 -18.63 -23.98 28.16
CA HIS A 694 -17.85 -22.74 28.25
C HIS A 694 -17.87 -21.98 26.91
N PRO A 695 -18.24 -20.68 26.87
CA PRO A 695 -18.49 -19.96 25.61
C PRO A 695 -17.24 -19.78 24.73
N ASN A 696 -16.04 -19.77 25.32
CA ASN A 696 -14.76 -19.68 24.62
C ASN A 696 -14.09 -21.04 24.39
N VAL A 697 -14.82 -22.16 24.49
CA VAL A 697 -14.32 -23.50 24.16
C VAL A 697 -15.28 -24.14 23.15
N MET A 698 -14.77 -24.51 21.98
CA MET A 698 -15.60 -25.07 20.88
C MET A 698 -14.89 -26.21 20.15
N ALA A 699 -15.61 -26.94 19.31
CA ALA A 699 -15.04 -28.01 18.50
C ALA A 699 -14.45 -27.45 17.19
N THR A 700 -13.35 -28.05 16.75
CA THR A 700 -12.91 -27.99 15.35
C THR A 700 -13.13 -29.34 14.70
N PHE A 701 -13.67 -29.36 13.49
CA PHE A 701 -13.87 -30.57 12.72
C PHE A 701 -12.95 -30.59 11.49
N ASP A 702 -12.01 -31.54 11.48
CA ASP A 702 -11.26 -31.93 10.29
C ASP A 702 -12.00 -33.07 9.60
N ILE A 703 -12.48 -32.79 8.39
CA ILE A 703 -13.29 -33.71 7.60
C ILE A 703 -12.46 -34.89 7.09
N SER A 704 -11.20 -34.66 6.76
CA SER A 704 -10.33 -35.67 6.15
C SER A 704 -9.96 -36.72 7.19
N HIS A 705 -9.58 -36.29 8.39
CA HIS A 705 -9.36 -37.19 9.52
C HIS A 705 -10.66 -37.88 9.96
N GLY A 706 -11.77 -37.13 10.09
CA GLY A 706 -13.07 -37.67 10.48
C GLY A 706 -13.56 -38.79 9.55
N TRP A 707 -13.45 -38.60 8.23
CA TRP A 707 -13.86 -39.59 7.22
C TRP A 707 -13.04 -40.87 7.34
N LEU A 708 -11.72 -40.72 7.49
CA LEU A 708 -10.79 -41.82 7.56
C LEU A 708 -11.02 -42.66 8.82
N HIS A 709 -11.26 -42.02 9.97
CA HIS A 709 -11.58 -42.70 11.22
C HIS A 709 -12.95 -43.38 11.20
N CYS A 710 -13.99 -42.73 10.68
CA CYS A 710 -15.32 -43.34 10.57
C CYS A 710 -15.28 -44.59 9.67
N GLY A 711 -14.62 -44.49 8.50
CA GLY A 711 -14.42 -45.62 7.60
C GLY A 711 -13.59 -46.75 8.21
N GLN A 712 -12.53 -46.43 8.98
CA GLN A 712 -11.67 -47.41 9.64
C GLN A 712 -12.38 -48.18 10.76
N TRP A 713 -13.32 -47.55 11.46
CA TRP A 713 -14.01 -48.15 12.61
C TRP A 713 -15.42 -48.66 12.29
N GLY A 714 -15.83 -48.60 11.02
CA GLY A 714 -17.13 -49.09 10.56
C GLY A 714 -18.32 -48.25 11.04
N ALA A 715 -18.08 -46.97 11.33
CA ALA A 715 -19.10 -45.99 11.69
C ALA A 715 -19.58 -45.21 10.46
N ASP A 716 -20.82 -44.73 10.50
CA ASP A 716 -21.36 -43.89 9.44
C ASP A 716 -20.81 -42.46 9.58
N PHE A 717 -19.97 -42.05 8.62
CA PHE A 717 -19.37 -40.71 8.65
C PHE A 717 -20.39 -39.58 8.67
N LEU A 718 -21.53 -39.75 7.98
CA LEU A 718 -22.56 -38.71 7.91
C LEU A 718 -23.23 -38.52 9.27
N GLU A 719 -23.55 -39.63 9.95
CA GLU A 719 -24.13 -39.60 11.31
C GLU A 719 -23.18 -38.90 12.30
N GLU A 720 -21.90 -39.20 12.19
CA GLU A 720 -20.87 -38.63 13.04
C GLU A 720 -20.60 -37.13 12.75
N ALA A 721 -20.60 -36.74 11.48
CA ALA A 721 -20.51 -35.34 11.06
C ALA A 721 -21.73 -34.52 11.54
N GLN A 722 -22.94 -35.08 11.42
CA GLN A 722 -24.17 -34.45 11.92
C GLN A 722 -24.13 -34.23 13.44
N ALA A 723 -23.52 -35.14 14.21
CA ALA A 723 -23.43 -35.01 15.66
C ALA A 723 -22.52 -33.83 16.09
N LEU A 724 -21.44 -33.57 15.34
CA LEU A 724 -20.51 -32.48 15.61
C LEU A 724 -20.89 -31.15 14.97
N ALA A 725 -21.62 -31.15 13.85
CA ALA A 725 -21.92 -29.95 13.08
C ALA A 725 -22.45 -28.78 13.94
N PRO A 726 -23.42 -28.96 14.85
CA PRO A 726 -23.95 -27.86 15.68
C PRO A 726 -22.95 -27.27 16.69
N LEU A 727 -21.80 -27.92 16.91
CA LEU A 727 -20.76 -27.51 17.87
C LEU A 727 -19.49 -27.00 17.18
N SER A 728 -19.36 -27.27 15.88
CA SER A 728 -18.20 -26.85 15.11
C SER A 728 -18.39 -25.43 14.63
N ARG A 729 -17.46 -24.54 14.97
CA ARG A 729 -17.41 -23.19 14.37
C ARG A 729 -16.26 -23.00 13.39
N HIS A 730 -15.38 -23.99 13.32
CA HIS A 730 -14.32 -24.08 12.34
C HIS A 730 -14.37 -25.42 11.64
N LEU A 731 -14.23 -25.39 10.32
CA LEU A 731 -14.20 -26.55 9.47
C LEU A 731 -12.92 -26.57 8.65
N HIS A 732 -12.20 -27.68 8.74
CA HIS A 732 -10.95 -27.88 8.02
C HIS A 732 -11.16 -28.89 6.91
N LEU A 733 -10.93 -28.43 5.68
CA LEU A 733 -11.04 -29.22 4.46
C LEU A 733 -9.64 -29.40 3.87
N HIS A 734 -9.01 -30.53 4.16
CA HIS A 734 -7.70 -30.88 3.63
C HIS A 734 -7.82 -31.89 2.47
N ASP A 735 -7.34 -31.56 1.27
CA ASP A 735 -7.22 -32.56 0.19
C ASP A 735 -6.04 -33.52 0.45
N SER A 736 -6.34 -34.63 1.14
CA SER A 736 -5.34 -35.60 1.61
C SER A 736 -5.39 -36.88 0.77
N PHE A 737 -4.41 -37.10 -0.11
CA PHE A 737 -4.25 -38.34 -0.87
C PHE A 737 -3.88 -39.54 0.08
N GLY A 738 -4.76 -40.52 0.35
CA GLY A 738 -4.66 -41.73 1.26
C GLY A 738 -3.52 -42.79 1.08
N ARG A 739 -3.68 -44.14 1.03
CA ARG A 739 -4.08 -45.17 2.03
C ARG A 739 -2.85 -46.01 2.45
N PRO A 740 -2.65 -46.38 3.74
CA PRO A 740 -1.87 -47.55 4.13
C PRO A 740 -2.77 -48.73 4.53
N ASN A 741 -2.43 -49.94 4.05
CA ASN A 741 -3.22 -51.16 4.29
C ASN A 741 -2.93 -51.88 5.62
N ASP A 742 -2.08 -51.34 6.49
CA ASP A 742 -1.75 -51.99 7.77
C ASP A 742 -1.71 -50.99 8.93
N PHE A 743 -2.42 -51.34 10.01
CA PHE A 743 -2.65 -50.59 11.25
C PHE A 743 -1.39 -49.90 11.82
N TRP A 744 -0.23 -50.54 11.70
CA TRP A 744 1.04 -50.07 12.27
C TRP A 744 1.70 -48.93 11.49
N THR A 745 1.38 -48.78 10.21
CA THR A 745 2.00 -47.76 9.34
C THR A 745 1.39 -46.39 9.59
N TYR A 746 0.10 -46.32 9.94
CA TYR A 746 -0.61 -45.07 10.21
C TYR A 746 -0.12 -44.41 11.51
N THR A 747 0.00 -45.18 12.60
CA THR A 747 0.44 -44.67 13.92
C THR A 747 1.86 -44.11 13.91
N VAL A 748 2.75 -44.68 13.08
CA VAL A 748 4.13 -44.18 12.92
C VAL A 748 4.17 -42.90 12.08
N THR A 749 3.30 -42.78 11.07
CA THR A 749 3.21 -41.60 10.21
C THR A 749 2.66 -40.39 10.98
N GLU A 750 1.70 -40.62 11.89
CA GLU A 750 1.13 -39.58 12.76
C GLU A 750 2.14 -39.11 13.84
N MET A 751 2.91 -40.03 14.42
CA MET A 751 4.00 -39.69 15.34
C MET A 751 5.11 -38.87 14.67
N LEU A 752 5.33 -39.05 13.36
CA LEU A 752 6.28 -38.24 12.59
C LEU A 752 5.69 -36.89 12.20
N ALA A 753 4.42 -36.83 11.76
CA ALA A 753 3.75 -35.60 11.36
C ALA A 753 3.58 -34.58 12.50
N PHE A 754 3.32 -35.03 13.74
CA PHE A 754 3.10 -34.14 14.88
C PHE A 754 4.29 -34.08 15.87
N GLY A 755 5.44 -34.69 15.54
CA GLY A 755 6.52 -34.94 16.50
C GLY A 755 7.93 -34.55 16.09
N VAL A 756 8.28 -34.46 14.81
CA VAL A 756 9.65 -34.11 14.39
C VAL A 756 9.58 -33.39 13.03
N GLY A 757 10.23 -32.22 12.92
CA GLY A 757 10.09 -31.32 11.77
C GLY A 757 10.31 -31.95 10.38
N ASP A 758 9.67 -31.32 9.39
CA ASP A 758 9.76 -31.49 7.94
C ASP A 758 10.04 -32.91 7.39
N LEU A 759 8.98 -33.66 7.05
CA LEU A 759 8.94 -34.48 5.82
C LEU A 759 7.52 -35.02 5.52
N HIS A 760 7.03 -34.79 4.30
CA HIS A 760 5.76 -35.34 3.78
C HIS A 760 5.93 -36.55 2.83
N LEU A 761 4.88 -37.40 2.82
CA LEU A 761 4.39 -38.37 1.80
C LEU A 761 4.56 -39.89 2.11
N PRO A 762 3.51 -40.75 1.92
CA PRO A 762 2.94 -41.06 0.57
C PRO A 762 1.41 -41.33 0.41
N MET A 763 0.83 -40.69 -0.63
CA MET A 763 0.00 -41.18 -1.77
C MET A 763 -1.27 -42.07 -1.65
N GLY A 764 -2.43 -41.41 -1.87
CA GLY A 764 -3.56 -41.80 -2.76
C GLY A 764 -4.88 -42.15 -2.07
N TRP A 765 -6.03 -41.57 -2.47
CA TRP A 765 -7.39 -42.19 -2.57
C TRP A 765 -8.56 -41.20 -2.32
N GLY A 766 -9.52 -41.13 -3.27
CA GLY A 766 -10.97 -40.95 -3.02
C GLY A 766 -11.54 -39.53 -2.86
N SER A 767 -12.54 -39.18 -3.68
CA SER A 767 -13.33 -37.94 -3.60
C SER A 767 -14.26 -37.93 -2.38
N ILE A 768 -14.02 -37.04 -1.40
CA ILE A 768 -14.96 -36.75 -0.31
C ILE A 768 -16.27 -36.26 -0.94
N PRO A 769 -17.44 -36.86 -0.64
CA PRO A 769 -18.71 -36.47 -1.24
C PRO A 769 -19.27 -35.21 -0.56
N TRP A 770 -18.52 -34.10 -0.67
CA TRP A 770 -18.80 -32.82 -0.01
C TRP A 770 -20.24 -32.34 -0.24
N ALA A 771 -20.76 -32.49 -1.46
CA ALA A 771 -22.14 -32.14 -1.79
C ALA A 771 -23.19 -32.90 -0.96
N ALA A 772 -22.96 -34.20 -0.70
CA ALA A 772 -23.86 -35.01 0.12
C ALA A 772 -23.74 -34.69 1.62
N LEU A 773 -22.55 -34.29 2.07
CA LEU A 773 -22.30 -33.89 3.45
C LEU A 773 -22.95 -32.54 3.78
N ALA A 774 -22.76 -31.55 2.90
CA ALA A 774 -23.27 -30.20 3.06
C ALA A 774 -24.81 -30.15 3.08
N GLU A 775 -25.47 -30.98 2.28
CA GLU A 775 -26.94 -31.10 2.29
C GLU A 775 -27.47 -31.84 3.53
N GLY A 776 -26.65 -32.69 4.17
CA GLY A 776 -27.08 -33.55 5.28
C GLY A 776 -26.78 -32.99 6.68
N CYS A 777 -25.91 -31.99 6.84
CA CYS A 777 -25.47 -31.48 8.15
C CYS A 777 -25.93 -30.04 8.41
N GLU A 778 -26.54 -29.79 9.56
CA GLU A 778 -26.92 -28.43 10.01
C GLU A 778 -25.75 -27.75 10.73
N TRP A 779 -24.99 -26.94 10.00
CA TRP A 779 -23.87 -26.16 10.56
C TRP A 779 -24.34 -24.77 11.07
N PRO A 780 -23.65 -24.20 12.07
CA PRO A 780 -23.88 -22.82 12.52
C PRO A 780 -23.67 -21.81 11.39
N GLU A 781 -24.45 -20.72 11.40
CA GLU A 781 -24.33 -19.64 10.39
C GLU A 781 -22.98 -18.89 10.44
N ASP A 782 -22.29 -18.93 11.59
CA ASP A 782 -20.97 -18.33 11.79
C ASP A 782 -19.79 -19.30 11.55
N LEU A 783 -20.05 -20.45 10.92
CA LEU A 783 -19.01 -21.42 10.59
C LEU A 783 -17.96 -20.81 9.63
N VAL A 784 -16.70 -20.88 10.03
CA VAL A 784 -15.56 -20.55 9.18
C VAL A 784 -15.02 -21.84 8.56
N ALA A 785 -14.96 -21.91 7.23
CA ALA A 785 -14.44 -23.06 6.51
C ALA A 785 -13.13 -22.72 5.80
N ASP A 786 -12.08 -23.47 6.11
CA ASP A 786 -10.76 -23.33 5.49
C ASP A 786 -10.51 -24.52 4.56
N VAL A 787 -10.17 -24.21 3.30
CA VAL A 787 -9.93 -25.19 2.25
C VAL A 787 -8.47 -25.12 1.83
N GLU A 788 -7.71 -26.18 2.09
CA GLU A 788 -6.31 -26.26 1.71
C GLU A 788 -6.14 -27.12 0.45
N VAL A 789 -5.75 -26.48 -0.66
CA VAL A 789 -5.51 -27.14 -1.96
C VAL A 789 -4.08 -26.89 -2.42
N ASN A 790 -3.31 -27.96 -2.65
CA ASN A 790 -1.89 -27.82 -2.95
C ASN A 790 -1.62 -27.58 -4.45
N HIS A 791 -1.21 -26.37 -4.82
CA HIS A 791 -0.98 -25.93 -6.20
C HIS A 791 0.38 -26.38 -6.82
N ARG A 792 1.22 -27.14 -6.09
CA ARG A 792 2.66 -27.31 -6.39
C ARG A 792 3.03 -28.52 -7.27
N TYR A 793 2.08 -29.33 -7.74
CA TYR A 793 2.40 -30.63 -8.37
C TYR A 793 2.19 -30.74 -9.90
N ARG A 794 1.97 -29.63 -10.63
CA ARG A 794 2.01 -29.67 -12.11
C ARG A 794 3.43 -29.72 -12.70
N SER A 795 4.44 -29.24 -11.98
CA SER A 795 5.81 -29.05 -12.50
C SER A 795 6.78 -30.21 -12.22
N ALA A 796 6.47 -31.15 -11.32
CA ALA A 796 7.36 -32.24 -10.92
C ALA A 796 7.03 -33.64 -11.53
N PHE A 797 6.06 -33.70 -12.45
CA PHE A 797 5.58 -34.94 -13.07
C PHE A 797 6.65 -35.78 -13.80
N PRO A 798 7.66 -35.20 -14.47
CA PRO A 798 8.71 -35.98 -15.16
C PRO A 798 9.71 -36.68 -14.21
N GLU A 799 10.00 -36.08 -13.06
CA GLU A 799 11.00 -36.59 -12.10
C GLU A 799 10.42 -37.72 -11.23
N ALA A 800 9.10 -37.70 -10.99
CA ALA A 800 8.35 -38.79 -10.39
C ALA A 800 8.32 -40.05 -11.27
N ILE A 801 8.29 -39.90 -12.60
CA ILE A 801 8.39 -41.03 -13.56
C ILE A 801 9.79 -41.65 -13.55
N ALA A 802 10.85 -40.83 -13.43
CA ALA A 802 12.23 -41.30 -13.35
C ALA A 802 12.50 -42.06 -12.04
N THR A 803 12.00 -41.55 -10.92
CA THR A 803 12.13 -42.15 -9.59
C THR A 803 11.34 -43.45 -9.47
N SER A 804 10.13 -43.52 -10.04
CA SER A 804 9.33 -44.74 -10.08
C SER A 804 9.97 -45.87 -10.91
N ARG A 805 10.69 -45.55 -12.00
CA ARG A 805 11.46 -46.54 -12.77
C ARG A 805 12.65 -47.10 -11.97
N ALA A 806 13.37 -46.25 -11.24
CA ALA A 806 14.48 -46.65 -10.38
C ALA A 806 14.04 -47.50 -9.16
N TRP A 807 12.83 -47.24 -8.66
CA TRP A 807 12.23 -47.98 -7.56
C TRP A 807 11.72 -49.38 -7.98
N VAL A 808 11.18 -49.51 -9.20
CA VAL A 808 10.80 -50.81 -9.81
C VAL A 808 12.02 -51.70 -10.10
N GLU A 809 13.18 -51.13 -10.40
CA GLU A 809 14.44 -51.87 -10.53
C GLU A 809 15.01 -52.32 -9.17
N ARG A 810 14.87 -51.49 -8.12
CA ARG A 810 15.30 -51.83 -6.74
C ARG A 810 14.46 -52.91 -6.06
N LEU A 811 13.18 -53.06 -6.42
CA LEU A 811 12.29 -54.10 -5.89
C LEU A 811 12.67 -55.54 -6.34
N LYS A 812 13.61 -55.71 -7.28
CA LYS A 812 14.04 -57.04 -7.74
C LYS A 812 15.19 -57.65 -6.96
N LEU A 813 15.80 -56.94 -5.98
CA LEU A 813 16.99 -57.42 -5.27
C LEU A 813 16.99 -56.97 -3.79
N ALA A 814 16.40 -57.77 -2.90
CA ALA A 814 16.80 -57.81 -1.50
C ALA A 814 16.59 -59.23 -0.95
N PRO A 815 17.51 -59.76 -0.12
CA PRO A 815 17.44 -59.45 1.31
C PRO A 815 18.78 -59.08 1.99
N ALA A 816 18.62 -58.36 3.11
CA ALA A 816 19.56 -57.71 4.05
C ALA A 816 20.63 -58.65 4.68
N PRO A 817 21.62 -58.23 5.54
CA PRO A 817 21.58 -57.07 6.47
C PRO A 817 22.91 -56.37 6.90
N PHE A 818 22.76 -55.35 7.77
CA PHE A 818 23.72 -54.71 8.70
C PHE A 818 24.70 -53.61 8.21
N ALA A 819 24.62 -52.45 8.89
CA ALA A 819 25.68 -51.84 9.75
C ALA A 819 25.94 -50.32 9.55
N ARG A 820 25.63 -49.59 10.63
CA ARG A 820 26.39 -48.53 11.31
C ARG A 820 26.95 -47.32 10.53
N ALA A 821 26.41 -46.17 10.93
CA ALA A 821 27.08 -44.97 11.44
C ALA A 821 28.27 -44.36 10.67
N ALA A 822 28.05 -43.07 10.34
CA ALA A 822 28.98 -42.03 9.89
C ALA A 822 29.26 -41.98 8.38
N GLU A 823 28.38 -41.29 7.65
CA GLU A 823 28.66 -40.06 6.90
C GLU A 823 27.35 -39.30 6.65
#